data_AF-A0A438FJY0-F1
#
_entry.id   AF-A0A438FJY0-F1
#
_cell.length_a   1.000
_cell.length_b   1.000
_cell.length_c   1.000
_cell.angle_alpha   90.00
_cell.angle_beta   90.00
_cell.angle_gamma   90.00
#
_symmetry.space_group_name_H-M   'P 1'
#
loop_
_entity.id
_entity.type
_entity.pdbx_description
1 polymer ?
#
loop_
_entity_poly.entity_id
_entity_poly.type
_entity_poly.pdbx_seq_one_letter_code
_entity_poly.pdbx_strand_id
1 'polypeptide(L)'
;MCKKIVQEQHPKDPSKWSRLWNPDDIYCTFESEEGMENVETISLDLSRSKEKWFTIKIFAQMKKVFAKMKKLRLLKVYYSLGDEHKMSLPKDFEFPPNLNYLHWEGLVSLPSNFHGEKLVAINLKSSDIKELLKGEKCFAELKFIDLSNSQQLIKIPKFSRMPKLEKLNLEGCVSFSKLHSSIGTFSEMKFLRELDFRESGIRELPSSIGSLTFLESLWLSKCSKFEKFPDNFFVNMRRLRILGLSDSGIKELPTSIECLEALEELLLDNCSNFEKFPEIQKNMENLVRLDLDDSGIKELSCLIGHLPRLRSLELSKCKNLRSVPSGILQLESLRMCYLIDCSNLIMEDMEHSKGLSLRESAITELPSSIRLVLSNCENLETLPNSIGQLVVRNCPMLHKLPDSLRSMQLKEIDVSGCNLMAGAIPDDLWCLFSLKWLNVSGNNIDCIPGGIIRLSRLHTLIMRHCLMLKEIPELPSSLRWIDARGCPLLETLSSDAKHPLWSSLPNCFKSQIQDYFECPPYWKYYRETRVVIPGSRGIPEWISHKSMGDEITIDLPKNWYEDNNFLGFALFSHYAPVDDDIFKAANIRIASDSLRLLISDGDQFGHVEKIMSRMIFSTLFPNPALRVVYFPQSAISSEYRSNRWNKFKTRFSALPNEAFKVKSCGIHLIYDHGQDHPQQSLQLFNVKRSHDDTEDHPHV
;
A
#
# COMPACT_ATOMS: atom_id res chain seq x y z
N MET A 1 3.62 37.75 2.42
CA MET A 1 3.97 39.04 1.76
C MET A 1 2.81 40.04 1.78
N CYS A 2 1.61 39.72 1.28
CA CYS A 2 0.48 40.69 1.24
C CYS A 2 -0.04 41.20 2.60
N LYS A 3 0.17 40.46 3.70
CA LYS A 3 -0.30 40.86 5.05
C LYS A 3 0.46 42.08 5.62
N LYS A 4 1.74 42.25 5.29
CA LYS A 4 2.57 43.37 5.77
C LYS A 4 2.32 44.65 4.98
N ILE A 5 2.10 44.54 3.67
CA ILE A 5 1.91 45.68 2.74
C ILE A 5 0.70 46.56 3.13
N VAL A 6 -0.41 45.96 3.55
CA VAL A 6 -1.62 46.72 3.94
C VAL A 6 -1.42 47.45 5.27
N GLN A 7 -0.68 46.85 6.20
CA GLN A 7 -0.35 47.46 7.49
C GLN A 7 0.68 48.59 7.33
N GLU A 8 1.62 48.48 6.39
CA GLU A 8 2.65 49.50 6.14
C GLU A 8 2.09 50.82 5.61
N GLN A 9 0.95 50.82 4.91
CA GLN A 9 0.32 52.05 4.39
C GLN A 9 -0.36 52.90 5.48
N HIS A 10 -0.96 52.25 6.50
CA HIS A 10 -1.65 52.92 7.60
C HIS A 10 -1.44 52.18 8.94
N PRO A 11 -0.21 52.16 9.50
CA PRO A 11 0.17 51.22 10.57
C PRO A 11 -0.54 51.39 11.91
N LYS A 12 -1.32 52.46 12.10
CA LYS A 12 -2.03 52.77 13.36
C LYS A 12 -3.54 52.96 13.18
N ASP A 13 -4.09 52.69 12.00
CA ASP A 13 -5.51 52.94 11.70
C ASP A 13 -6.10 51.78 10.88
N PRO A 14 -6.57 50.71 11.56
CA PRO A 14 -7.17 49.56 10.89
C PRO A 14 -8.42 49.91 10.06
N SER A 15 -9.11 51.01 10.38
CA SER A 15 -10.31 51.46 9.68
C SER A 15 -10.07 51.82 8.21
N LYS A 16 -8.81 52.10 7.84
CA LYS A 16 -8.42 52.44 6.46
C LYS A 16 -7.93 51.25 5.65
N TRP A 17 -7.77 50.07 6.27
CA TRP A 17 -7.22 48.90 5.60
C TRP A 17 -8.24 48.28 4.65
N SER A 18 -7.79 47.71 3.53
CA SER A 18 -8.66 46.94 2.64
C SER A 18 -8.98 45.54 3.19
N ARG A 19 -8.25 45.08 4.20
CA ARG A 19 -8.33 43.71 4.74
C ARG A 19 -8.10 43.71 6.24
N LEU A 20 -8.97 43.03 6.97
CA LEU A 20 -8.90 42.90 8.42
C LEU A 20 -8.94 41.43 8.85
N TRP A 21 -8.10 41.07 9.82
CA TRP A 21 -8.00 39.69 10.32
C TRP A 21 -7.60 39.54 11.79
N ASN A 22 -7.12 40.59 12.44
CA ASN A 22 -6.83 40.57 13.88
C ASN A 22 -8.14 40.88 14.63
N PRO A 23 -8.61 40.00 15.53
CA PRO A 23 -9.83 40.24 16.28
C PRO A 23 -9.82 41.56 17.05
N ASP A 24 -8.73 41.89 17.74
CA ASP A 24 -8.66 43.10 18.57
C ASP A 24 -8.79 44.36 17.69
N ASP A 25 -8.12 44.40 16.54
CA ASP A 25 -8.22 45.51 15.57
C ASP A 25 -9.63 45.63 14.99
N ILE A 26 -10.25 44.50 14.63
CA ILE A 26 -11.64 44.47 14.11
C ILE A 26 -12.61 44.98 15.18
N TYR A 27 -12.43 44.58 16.44
CA TYR A 27 -13.27 44.99 17.57
C TYR A 27 -13.18 46.50 17.80
N CYS A 28 -11.97 47.05 17.94
CA CYS A 28 -11.77 48.50 18.12
C CYS A 28 -12.39 49.29 16.98
N THR A 29 -12.29 48.78 15.75
CA THR A 29 -12.86 49.47 14.60
C THR A 29 -14.39 49.37 14.57
N PHE A 30 -14.99 48.24 14.99
CA PHE A 30 -16.45 48.13 15.15
C PHE A 30 -17.00 49.02 16.27
N GLU A 31 -16.27 49.17 17.37
CA GLU A 31 -16.66 50.03 18.49
C GLU A 31 -16.69 51.51 18.11
N SER A 32 -15.75 51.95 17.25
CA SER A 32 -15.70 53.34 16.78
C SER A 32 -16.86 53.75 15.85
N GLU A 33 -17.58 52.78 15.25
CA GLU A 33 -18.66 52.98 14.27
C GLU A 33 -18.30 53.86 13.04
N GLU A 34 -17.01 54.20 12.86
CA GLU A 34 -16.46 55.11 11.87
C GLU A 34 -15.29 54.48 11.08
N GLY A 35 -15.07 54.96 9.86
CA GLY A 35 -14.14 54.32 8.92
C GLY A 35 -14.64 52.96 8.42
N MET A 36 -13.82 52.21 7.69
CA MET A 36 -14.11 50.90 7.07
C MET A 36 -14.79 50.88 5.69
N GLU A 37 -15.03 52.02 5.05
CA GLU A 37 -15.62 52.07 3.70
C GLU A 37 -14.76 51.40 2.62
N ASN A 38 -13.45 51.30 2.88
CA ASN A 38 -12.47 50.68 2.00
C ASN A 38 -12.23 49.19 2.27
N VAL A 39 -12.81 48.63 3.34
CA VAL A 39 -12.61 47.23 3.71
C VAL A 39 -13.33 46.32 2.71
N GLU A 40 -12.56 45.43 2.08
CA GLU A 40 -13.05 44.45 1.11
C GLU A 40 -13.13 43.05 1.71
N THR A 41 -12.36 42.78 2.76
CA THR A 41 -12.27 41.46 3.38
C THR A 41 -12.16 41.53 4.90
N ILE A 42 -12.98 40.74 5.59
CA ILE A 42 -12.90 40.50 7.02
C ILE A 42 -12.75 39.01 7.26
N SER A 43 -11.77 38.64 8.08
CA SER A 43 -11.56 37.28 8.58
C SER A 43 -11.45 37.30 10.10
N LEU A 44 -12.57 37.13 10.76
CA LEU A 44 -12.70 37.20 12.20
C LEU A 44 -12.57 35.80 12.81
N ASP A 45 -11.53 35.59 13.61
CA ASP A 45 -11.38 34.36 14.40
C ASP A 45 -11.70 34.65 15.87
N LEU A 46 -12.91 34.28 16.29
CA LEU A 46 -13.42 34.59 17.63
C LEU A 46 -12.70 33.78 18.72
N SER A 47 -12.05 32.67 18.38
CA SER A 47 -11.29 31.86 19.34
C SER A 47 -10.04 32.57 19.87
N ARG A 48 -9.57 33.60 19.16
CA ARG A 48 -8.34 34.36 19.49
C ARG A 48 -8.61 35.67 20.24
N SER A 49 -9.88 35.98 20.52
CA SER A 49 -10.29 37.22 21.17
C SER A 49 -10.02 37.16 22.68
N LYS A 50 -9.48 38.25 23.26
CA LYS A 50 -9.09 38.28 24.69
C LYS A 50 -10.26 38.44 25.68
N GLU A 51 -11.43 38.97 25.29
CA GLU A 51 -12.70 38.90 26.07
C GLU A 51 -13.93 39.46 25.28
N LYS A 52 -15.14 38.92 25.53
CA LYS A 52 -16.52 39.47 25.29
C LYS A 52 -17.05 39.81 23.86
N TRP A 53 -16.65 39.13 22.78
CA TRP A 53 -17.36 39.22 21.48
C TRP A 53 -18.77 38.59 21.48
N PHE A 54 -19.23 38.00 22.59
CA PHE A 54 -20.47 37.22 22.63
C PHE A 54 -21.65 37.99 23.24
N THR A 55 -21.56 39.31 23.30
CA THR A 55 -22.65 40.15 23.81
C THR A 55 -23.57 40.60 22.67
N ILE A 56 -24.88 40.73 22.94
CA ILE A 56 -25.84 41.33 21.98
C ILE A 56 -25.35 42.69 21.45
N LYS A 57 -24.54 43.41 22.25
CA LYS A 57 -23.96 44.71 21.89
C LYS A 57 -23.09 44.66 20.63
N ILE A 58 -22.25 43.64 20.46
CA ILE A 58 -21.33 43.59 19.32
C ILE A 58 -22.05 43.26 18.02
N PHE A 59 -23.12 42.45 18.06
CA PHE A 59 -23.96 42.22 16.88
C PHE A 59 -24.70 43.49 16.47
N ALA A 60 -25.15 44.30 17.43
CA ALA A 60 -25.75 45.60 17.16
C ALA A 60 -24.73 46.56 16.51
N GLN A 61 -23.48 46.56 16.97
CA GLN A 61 -22.40 47.35 16.34
C GLN A 61 -22.06 46.84 14.93
N MET A 62 -21.89 45.52 14.76
CA MET A 62 -21.66 44.90 13.45
C MET A 62 -22.77 45.28 12.47
N LYS A 63 -24.04 45.24 12.89
CA LYS A 63 -25.18 45.67 12.07
C LYS A 63 -24.99 47.10 11.57
N LYS A 64 -24.67 48.05 12.45
CA LYS A 64 -24.48 49.47 12.07
C LYS A 64 -23.32 49.66 11.10
N VAL A 65 -22.21 48.95 11.30
CA VAL A 65 -21.01 49.07 10.46
C VAL A 65 -21.20 48.36 9.12
N PHE A 66 -21.81 47.18 9.10
CA PHE A 66 -22.07 46.40 7.89
C PHE A 66 -22.95 47.15 6.88
N ALA A 67 -23.90 47.96 7.36
CA ALA A 67 -24.68 48.85 6.50
C ALA A 67 -23.82 49.89 5.74
N LYS A 68 -22.68 50.31 6.31
CA LYS A 68 -21.74 51.28 5.70
C LYS A 68 -20.68 50.61 4.81
N MET A 69 -20.39 49.33 5.02
CA MET A 69 -19.34 48.56 4.31
C MET A 69 -19.73 48.15 2.88
N LYS A 70 -19.83 49.13 1.97
CA LYS A 70 -20.25 48.89 0.58
C LYS A 70 -19.24 48.11 -0.26
N LYS A 71 -17.96 48.08 0.11
CA LYS A 71 -16.90 47.34 -0.63
C LYS A 71 -16.64 45.94 -0.10
N LEU A 72 -17.25 45.53 1.01
CA LEU A 72 -17.00 44.22 1.60
C LEU A 72 -17.53 43.10 0.69
N ARG A 73 -16.63 42.20 0.27
CA ARG A 73 -16.92 41.07 -0.61
C ARG A 73 -16.69 39.72 0.06
N LEU A 74 -15.82 39.66 1.06
CA LEU A 74 -15.47 38.42 1.75
C LEU A 74 -15.62 38.59 3.26
N LEU A 75 -16.45 37.74 3.86
CA LEU A 75 -16.62 37.65 5.30
C LEU A 75 -16.38 36.21 5.76
N LYS A 76 -15.42 36.05 6.66
CA LYS A 76 -15.13 34.80 7.36
C LYS A 76 -15.28 35.04 8.84
N VAL A 77 -16.08 34.21 9.51
CA VAL A 77 -16.25 34.19 10.96
C VAL A 77 -16.02 32.76 11.44
N TYR A 78 -14.91 32.56 12.16
CA TYR A 78 -14.54 31.28 12.76
C TYR A 78 -14.99 31.24 14.21
N TYR A 79 -15.46 30.07 14.64
CA TYR A 79 -15.98 29.85 15.98
C TYR A 79 -15.43 28.54 16.56
N SER A 80 -14.69 28.61 17.67
CA SER A 80 -14.12 27.44 18.36
C SER A 80 -14.17 27.62 19.87
N LEU A 81 -15.38 27.66 20.42
CA LEU A 81 -15.62 27.45 21.85
C LEU A 81 -16.55 26.24 21.94
N GLY A 82 -16.25 25.30 22.83
CA GLY A 82 -16.95 24.03 22.97
C GLY A 82 -18.47 24.15 23.12
N ASP A 83 -19.14 22.99 23.11
CA ASP A 83 -20.58 22.69 22.91
C ASP A 83 -21.68 23.60 23.54
N GLU A 84 -21.34 24.62 24.33
CA GLU A 84 -22.30 25.36 25.15
C GLU A 84 -22.78 26.70 24.57
N HIS A 85 -22.17 27.24 23.50
CA HIS A 85 -22.48 28.59 23.02
C HIS A 85 -23.02 28.61 21.58
N LYS A 86 -24.34 28.47 21.44
CA LYS A 86 -25.05 28.63 20.16
C LYS A 86 -25.10 30.09 19.73
N MET A 87 -24.65 30.40 18.51
CA MET A 87 -24.63 31.77 17.99
C MET A 87 -25.92 32.10 17.22
N SER A 88 -26.85 32.78 17.91
CA SER A 88 -28.09 33.26 17.30
C SER A 88 -27.93 34.73 16.87
N LEU A 89 -28.04 35.00 15.57
CA LEU A 89 -28.09 36.37 15.06
C LEU A 89 -29.43 37.01 15.41
N PRO A 90 -29.46 38.32 15.74
CA PRO A 90 -30.71 39.08 15.84
C PRO A 90 -31.55 38.95 14.57
N LYS A 91 -32.88 38.95 14.69
CA LYS A 91 -33.79 38.78 13.54
C LYS A 91 -33.65 39.89 12.50
N ASP A 92 -33.28 41.08 12.94
CA ASP A 92 -33.07 42.29 12.17
C ASP A 92 -31.60 42.51 11.81
N PHE A 93 -30.74 41.49 11.96
CA PHE A 93 -29.34 41.57 11.57
C PHE A 93 -29.20 41.70 10.05
N GLU A 94 -28.41 42.67 9.59
CA GLU A 94 -28.21 42.94 8.17
C GLU A 94 -26.78 42.59 7.76
N PHE A 95 -26.68 41.77 6.71
CA PHE A 95 -25.40 41.44 6.11
C PHE A 95 -24.97 42.52 5.10
N PRO A 96 -23.66 42.68 4.85
CA PRO A 96 -23.15 43.61 3.86
C PRO A 96 -23.74 43.34 2.46
N PRO A 97 -24.15 44.39 1.72
CA PRO A 97 -24.99 44.23 0.52
C PRO A 97 -24.27 43.64 -0.70
N ASN A 98 -22.93 43.67 -0.73
CA ASN A 98 -22.11 43.26 -1.88
C ASN A 98 -21.26 42.01 -1.59
N LEU A 99 -21.72 41.16 -0.67
CA LEU A 99 -20.98 39.97 -0.25
C LEU A 99 -20.96 38.91 -1.35
N ASN A 100 -19.75 38.47 -1.73
CA ASN A 100 -19.52 37.41 -2.71
C ASN A 100 -19.19 36.07 -2.03
N TYR A 101 -18.58 36.11 -0.84
CA TYR A 101 -18.19 34.92 -0.09
C TYR A 101 -18.56 35.09 1.38
N LEU A 102 -19.34 34.13 1.90
CA LEU A 102 -19.70 34.04 3.31
C LEU A 102 -19.18 32.72 3.87
N HIS A 103 -18.40 32.81 4.94
CA HIS A 103 -18.08 31.69 5.79
C HIS A 103 -18.42 32.01 7.24
N TRP A 104 -19.17 31.13 7.88
CA TRP A 104 -19.61 31.33 9.24
C TRP A 104 -19.82 29.98 9.93
N GLU A 105 -19.05 29.69 10.97
CA GLU A 105 -19.16 28.47 11.77
C GLU A 105 -20.10 28.67 12.97
N GLY A 106 -20.84 27.64 13.36
CA GLY A 106 -21.69 27.66 14.57
C GLY A 106 -22.97 28.50 14.45
N LEU A 107 -23.42 28.81 13.23
CA LEU A 107 -24.64 29.59 13.03
C LEU A 107 -25.88 28.74 13.29
N VAL A 108 -26.89 29.28 13.99
CA VAL A 108 -28.18 28.56 14.22
C VAL A 108 -29.17 28.74 13.06
N SER A 109 -29.18 29.92 12.43
CA SER A 109 -30.00 30.21 11.25
C SER A 109 -29.55 31.50 10.58
N LEU A 110 -29.71 31.58 9.25
CA LEU A 110 -29.66 32.86 8.55
C LEU A 110 -30.94 33.67 8.80
N PRO A 111 -30.86 35.00 8.96
CA PRO A 111 -32.02 35.84 9.19
C PRO A 111 -32.87 35.95 7.91
N SER A 112 -34.17 36.18 8.05
CA SER A 112 -35.11 36.19 6.90
C SER A 112 -34.87 37.35 5.93
N ASN A 113 -34.31 38.46 6.42
CA ASN A 113 -33.86 39.60 5.63
C ASN A 113 -32.50 39.36 4.94
N PHE A 114 -31.87 38.18 5.03
CA PHE A 114 -30.62 37.91 4.30
C PHE A 114 -30.81 38.06 2.79
N HIS A 115 -29.95 38.85 2.14
CA HIS A 115 -29.91 39.07 0.70
C HIS A 115 -28.56 38.60 0.17
N GLY A 116 -28.53 37.49 -0.56
CA GLY A 116 -27.30 36.90 -1.10
C GLY A 116 -27.29 36.84 -2.63
N GLU A 117 -27.90 37.82 -3.30
CA GLU A 117 -28.02 37.83 -4.77
C GLU A 117 -26.66 37.81 -5.50
N LYS A 118 -25.64 38.46 -4.91
CA LYS A 118 -24.26 38.50 -5.40
C LYS A 118 -23.37 37.40 -4.82
N LEU A 119 -23.92 36.56 -3.93
CA LEU A 119 -23.15 35.55 -3.23
C LEU A 119 -22.75 34.45 -4.20
N VAL A 120 -21.45 34.22 -4.34
CA VAL A 120 -20.86 33.17 -5.18
C VAL A 120 -20.62 31.89 -4.39
N ALA A 121 -20.30 32.01 -3.10
CA ALA A 121 -20.07 30.86 -2.24
C ALA A 121 -20.56 31.09 -0.81
N ILE A 122 -21.16 30.06 -0.23
CA ILE A 122 -21.56 30.00 1.16
C ILE A 122 -20.96 28.77 1.84
N ASN A 123 -20.28 28.98 2.95
CA ASN A 123 -19.69 27.93 3.77
C ASN A 123 -20.18 28.09 5.21
N LEU A 124 -21.17 27.29 5.58
CA LEU A 124 -21.72 27.24 6.94
C LEU A 124 -21.46 25.85 7.52
N LYS A 125 -20.26 25.32 7.30
CA LYS A 125 -19.88 24.02 7.88
C LYS A 125 -20.01 24.04 9.41
N SER A 126 -20.28 22.88 9.99
CA SER A 126 -20.44 22.68 11.43
C SER A 126 -21.42 23.67 12.07
N SER A 127 -22.54 23.95 11.39
CA SER A 127 -23.56 24.88 11.87
C SER A 127 -24.79 24.13 12.39
N ASP A 128 -25.52 24.77 13.31
CA ASP A 128 -26.76 24.25 13.91
C ASP A 128 -28.01 24.53 13.05
N ILE A 129 -27.81 24.77 11.76
CA ILE A 129 -28.86 25.18 10.83
C ILE A 129 -29.79 24.01 10.51
N LYS A 130 -31.09 24.21 10.74
CA LYS A 130 -32.14 23.25 10.33
C LYS A 130 -32.60 23.41 8.88
N GLU A 131 -32.68 24.65 8.43
CA GLU A 131 -33.05 25.03 7.07
C GLU A 131 -32.17 26.22 6.68
N LEU A 132 -31.48 26.13 5.54
CA LEU A 132 -30.54 27.17 5.11
C LEU A 132 -31.21 28.56 5.14
N LEU A 133 -32.40 28.68 4.55
CA LEU A 133 -33.18 29.91 4.50
C LEU A 133 -34.68 29.65 4.47
N LYS A 134 -35.43 30.49 5.20
CA LYS A 134 -36.89 30.55 5.15
C LYS A 134 -37.33 31.60 4.12
N GLY A 135 -38.13 31.21 3.13
CA GLY A 135 -38.74 32.14 2.16
C GLY A 135 -38.44 31.83 0.69
N GLU A 136 -38.71 32.80 -0.21
CA GLU A 136 -38.67 32.60 -1.67
C GLU A 136 -37.49 33.20 -2.44
N LYS A 137 -36.45 33.66 -1.73
CA LYS A 137 -35.35 34.43 -2.33
C LYS A 137 -34.43 33.62 -3.26
N CYS A 138 -33.97 34.26 -4.34
CA CYS A 138 -33.11 33.68 -5.38
C CYS A 138 -31.61 33.99 -5.14
N PHE A 139 -30.76 33.01 -5.45
CA PHE A 139 -29.29 33.03 -5.35
C PHE A 139 -28.69 32.89 -6.76
N ALA A 140 -28.86 33.93 -7.58
CA ALA A 140 -28.54 33.89 -9.00
C ALA A 140 -27.05 33.62 -9.30
N GLU A 141 -26.14 34.10 -8.45
CA GLU A 141 -24.68 33.96 -8.62
C GLU A 141 -24.05 32.79 -7.85
N LEU A 142 -24.83 32.05 -7.05
CA LEU A 142 -24.28 31.06 -6.12
C LEU A 142 -23.81 29.81 -6.85
N LYS A 143 -22.53 29.49 -6.66
CA LYS A 143 -21.82 28.36 -7.26
C LYS A 143 -21.46 27.28 -6.25
N PHE A 144 -21.17 27.65 -5.01
CA PHE A 144 -20.66 26.72 -4.00
C PHE A 144 -21.48 26.82 -2.71
N ILE A 145 -21.97 25.67 -2.25
CA ILE A 145 -22.63 25.53 -0.95
C ILE A 145 -21.90 24.45 -0.17
N ASP A 146 -21.39 24.82 1.01
CA ASP A 146 -20.83 23.90 1.98
C ASP A 146 -21.59 24.02 3.29
N LEU A 147 -22.33 22.96 3.62
CA LEU A 147 -23.07 22.80 4.87
C LEU A 147 -22.57 21.58 5.65
N SER A 148 -21.37 21.10 5.34
CA SER A 148 -20.82 19.88 5.93
C SER A 148 -20.85 19.93 7.45
N ASN A 149 -21.08 18.79 8.11
CA ASN A 149 -21.22 18.61 9.55
C ASN A 149 -22.37 19.42 10.19
N SER A 150 -23.33 19.93 9.41
CA SER A 150 -24.55 20.53 9.95
C SER A 150 -25.54 19.43 10.34
N GLN A 151 -25.36 18.84 11.52
CA GLN A 151 -26.07 17.63 11.95
C GLN A 151 -27.59 17.80 12.05
N GLN A 152 -28.08 19.02 12.29
CA GLN A 152 -29.51 19.33 12.39
C GLN A 152 -30.18 19.71 11.06
N LEU A 153 -29.42 19.74 9.94
CA LEU A 153 -29.95 20.13 8.64
C LEU A 153 -30.99 19.12 8.15
N ILE A 154 -32.20 19.61 7.88
CA ILE A 154 -33.32 18.78 7.40
C ILE A 154 -33.67 19.16 5.95
N LYS A 155 -33.45 20.42 5.56
CA LYS A 155 -33.94 20.94 4.30
C LYS A 155 -33.04 22.03 3.71
N ILE A 156 -32.92 22.02 2.39
CA ILE A 156 -32.28 23.07 1.60
C ILE A 156 -33.30 23.73 0.65
N PRO A 157 -33.04 24.96 0.17
CA PRO A 157 -33.91 25.65 -0.78
C PRO A 157 -34.02 24.90 -2.11
N LYS A 158 -35.10 25.16 -2.86
CA LYS A 158 -35.29 24.59 -4.21
C LYS A 158 -34.15 25.03 -5.14
N PHE A 159 -33.64 24.09 -5.93
CA PHE A 159 -32.53 24.32 -6.88
C PHE A 159 -32.85 25.30 -8.01
N SER A 160 -34.13 25.52 -8.35
CA SER A 160 -34.56 26.57 -9.29
C SER A 160 -34.15 27.99 -8.85
N ARG A 161 -33.72 28.15 -7.60
CA ARG A 161 -33.24 29.42 -7.04
C ARG A 161 -31.72 29.56 -7.07
N MET A 162 -30.99 28.54 -7.50
CA MET A 162 -29.52 28.52 -7.50
C MET A 162 -29.02 28.01 -8.87
N PRO A 163 -29.39 28.68 -9.99
CA PRO A 163 -29.19 28.16 -11.35
C PRO A 163 -27.72 27.93 -11.72
N LYS A 164 -26.79 28.66 -11.09
CA LYS A 164 -25.34 28.57 -11.32
C LYS A 164 -24.62 27.62 -10.36
N LEU A 165 -25.34 26.81 -9.57
CA LEU A 165 -24.72 25.93 -8.58
C LEU A 165 -23.80 24.91 -9.26
N GLU A 166 -22.54 24.88 -8.82
CA GLU A 166 -21.48 23.99 -9.32
C GLU A 166 -21.19 22.86 -8.32
N LYS A 167 -21.26 23.13 -7.01
CA LYS A 167 -21.00 22.14 -5.95
C LYS A 167 -21.92 22.32 -4.76
N LEU A 168 -22.41 21.19 -4.26
CA LEU A 168 -23.15 21.10 -3.00
C LEU A 168 -22.49 20.05 -2.10
N ASN A 169 -22.01 20.50 -0.94
CA ASN A 169 -21.46 19.63 0.09
C ASN A 169 -22.39 19.57 1.32
N LEU A 170 -22.93 18.38 1.57
CA LEU A 170 -23.77 18.01 2.72
C LEU A 170 -23.13 16.85 3.52
N GLU A 171 -21.81 16.71 3.47
CA GLU A 171 -21.07 15.71 4.23
C GLU A 171 -21.42 15.78 5.73
N GLY A 172 -21.65 14.67 6.43
CA GLY A 172 -21.95 14.66 7.86
C GLY A 172 -23.31 15.26 8.26
N CYS A 173 -24.19 15.58 7.31
CA CYS A 173 -25.56 16.04 7.59
C CYS A 173 -26.49 14.86 7.95
N VAL A 174 -26.34 14.30 9.15
CA VAL A 174 -27.02 13.07 9.59
C VAL A 174 -28.56 13.15 9.67
N SER A 175 -29.12 14.35 9.82
CA SER A 175 -30.59 14.56 9.81
C SER A 175 -31.17 14.76 8.40
N PHE A 176 -30.31 14.93 7.38
CA PHE A 176 -30.75 15.22 6.02
C PHE A 176 -31.14 13.92 5.31
N SER A 177 -32.44 13.63 5.26
CA SER A 177 -32.94 12.32 4.82
C SER A 177 -33.38 12.25 3.35
N LYS A 178 -33.75 13.38 2.75
CA LYS A 178 -34.34 13.42 1.39
C LYS A 178 -33.97 14.69 0.65
N LEU A 179 -33.60 14.53 -0.61
CA LEU A 179 -33.38 15.63 -1.55
C LEU A 179 -34.66 15.96 -2.33
N HIS A 180 -34.88 17.25 -2.60
CA HIS A 180 -36.05 17.70 -3.37
C HIS A 180 -35.86 17.38 -4.87
N SER A 181 -36.92 16.88 -5.53
CA SER A 181 -36.89 16.45 -6.95
C SER A 181 -36.60 17.56 -7.96
N SER A 182 -36.70 18.84 -7.57
CA SER A 182 -36.41 19.96 -8.47
C SER A 182 -34.96 20.00 -8.98
N ILE A 183 -34.02 19.28 -8.34
CA ILE A 183 -32.60 19.29 -8.71
C ILE A 183 -32.36 18.91 -10.18
N GLY A 184 -33.16 18.00 -10.73
CA GLY A 184 -32.96 17.49 -12.10
C GLY A 184 -34.05 17.84 -13.10
N THR A 185 -35.13 18.50 -12.66
CA THR A 185 -36.17 19.03 -13.56
C THR A 185 -35.72 20.32 -14.25
N PHE A 186 -34.73 21.00 -13.70
CA PHE A 186 -34.35 22.33 -14.14
C PHE A 186 -33.26 22.25 -15.21
N SER A 187 -33.61 22.57 -16.46
CA SER A 187 -32.72 22.51 -17.63
C SER A 187 -31.49 23.43 -17.54
N GLU A 188 -31.45 24.34 -16.56
CA GLU A 188 -30.33 25.25 -16.32
C GLU A 188 -29.27 24.71 -15.35
N MET A 189 -29.46 23.53 -14.73
CA MET A 189 -28.46 22.85 -13.87
C MET A 189 -27.28 22.29 -14.70
N LYS A 190 -26.79 23.08 -15.65
CA LYS A 190 -25.66 22.79 -16.55
C LYS A 190 -24.30 23.02 -15.88
N PHE A 191 -24.30 23.60 -14.69
CA PHE A 191 -23.10 23.93 -13.93
C PHE A 191 -22.78 22.92 -12.83
N LEU A 192 -23.77 22.16 -12.35
CA LEU A 192 -23.59 21.26 -11.22
C LEU A 192 -22.63 20.12 -11.59
N ARG A 193 -21.47 20.09 -10.94
CA ARG A 193 -20.39 19.12 -11.13
C ARG A 193 -20.26 18.15 -9.99
N GLU A 194 -20.55 18.57 -8.76
CA GLU A 194 -20.27 17.77 -7.58
C GLU A 194 -21.42 17.80 -6.58
N LEU A 195 -21.83 16.60 -6.17
CA LEU A 195 -22.75 16.36 -5.07
C LEU A 195 -22.06 15.47 -4.04
N ASP A 196 -21.96 15.98 -2.81
CA ASP A 196 -21.34 15.27 -1.70
C ASP A 196 -22.34 15.07 -0.57
N PHE A 197 -22.69 13.82 -0.32
CA PHE A 197 -23.59 13.37 0.72
C PHE A 197 -22.90 12.43 1.72
N ARG A 198 -21.56 12.37 1.75
CA ARG A 198 -20.82 11.43 2.61
C ARG A 198 -21.26 11.56 4.06
N GLU A 199 -21.41 10.46 4.79
CA GLU A 199 -21.83 10.49 6.21
C GLU A 199 -23.18 11.20 6.46
N SER A 200 -24.02 11.39 5.43
CA SER A 200 -25.35 11.99 5.57
C SER A 200 -26.43 10.95 5.89
N GLY A 201 -27.58 11.43 6.39
CA GLY A 201 -28.74 10.60 6.70
C GLY A 201 -29.60 10.20 5.50
N ILE A 202 -29.11 10.39 4.26
CA ILE A 202 -29.90 10.26 3.05
C ILE A 202 -30.37 8.82 2.85
N ARG A 203 -31.64 8.65 2.50
CA ARG A 203 -32.26 7.33 2.31
C ARG A 203 -32.58 7.04 0.85
N GLU A 204 -32.92 8.08 0.10
CA GLU A 204 -33.30 7.98 -1.30
C GLU A 204 -32.85 9.22 -2.07
N LEU A 205 -32.52 9.02 -3.35
CA LEU A 205 -32.29 10.08 -4.32
C LEU A 205 -33.48 10.16 -5.28
N PRO A 206 -34.02 11.36 -5.56
CA PRO A 206 -35.08 11.50 -6.55
C PRO A 206 -34.56 11.15 -7.95
N SER A 207 -35.36 10.42 -8.74
CA SER A 207 -35.03 9.98 -10.10
C SER A 207 -34.60 11.12 -11.03
N SER A 208 -35.08 12.33 -10.78
CA SER A 208 -34.67 13.55 -11.48
C SER A 208 -33.16 13.78 -11.48
N ILE A 209 -32.40 13.40 -10.44
CA ILE A 209 -30.93 13.55 -10.42
C ILE A 209 -30.29 12.87 -11.63
N GLY A 210 -30.89 11.79 -12.13
CA GLY A 210 -30.44 11.10 -13.33
C GLY A 210 -30.47 11.91 -14.62
N SER A 211 -31.10 13.09 -14.60
CA SER A 211 -31.10 14.05 -15.71
C SER A 211 -29.90 15.02 -15.68
N LEU A 212 -29.03 14.96 -14.67
CA LEU A 212 -27.87 15.84 -14.54
C LEU A 212 -26.73 15.43 -15.48
N THR A 213 -26.74 15.99 -16.70
CA THR A 213 -25.79 15.68 -17.78
C THR A 213 -24.36 16.15 -17.54
N PHE A 214 -24.15 17.03 -16.56
CA PHE A 214 -22.85 17.64 -16.27
C PHE A 214 -22.23 17.20 -14.94
N LEU A 215 -22.89 16.31 -14.19
CA LEU A 215 -22.34 15.84 -12.92
C LEU A 215 -21.07 15.03 -13.19
N GLU A 216 -19.99 15.37 -12.47
CA GLU A 216 -18.68 14.76 -12.58
C GLU A 216 -18.36 13.86 -11.36
N SER A 217 -18.87 14.21 -10.18
CA SER A 217 -18.66 13.43 -8.96
C SER A 217 -19.94 13.32 -8.11
N LEU A 218 -20.25 12.09 -7.67
CA LEU A 218 -21.33 11.80 -6.74
C LEU A 218 -20.80 10.96 -5.58
N TRP A 219 -20.89 11.50 -4.36
CA TRP A 219 -20.42 10.84 -3.15
C TRP A 219 -21.58 10.52 -2.20
N LEU A 220 -21.71 9.24 -1.85
CA LEU A 220 -22.70 8.64 -0.96
C LEU A 220 -22.04 7.68 0.05
N SER A 221 -20.72 7.81 0.25
CA SER A 221 -19.99 6.96 1.19
C SER A 221 -20.52 7.14 2.63
N LYS A 222 -20.53 6.09 3.43
CA LYS A 222 -21.05 6.09 4.81
C LYS A 222 -22.54 6.44 4.93
N CYS A 223 -23.30 6.35 3.83
CA CYS A 223 -24.77 6.47 3.84
C CYS A 223 -25.42 5.10 4.10
N SER A 224 -25.37 4.64 5.33
CA SER A 224 -25.84 3.29 5.73
C SER A 224 -27.33 3.00 5.48
N LYS A 225 -28.15 4.05 5.30
CA LYS A 225 -29.59 3.94 5.01
C LYS A 225 -29.94 4.05 3.52
N PHE A 226 -28.96 4.30 2.66
CA PHE A 226 -29.15 4.39 1.21
C PHE A 226 -28.98 3.00 0.60
N GLU A 227 -30.10 2.37 0.22
CA GLU A 227 -30.10 0.94 -0.17
C GLU A 227 -30.14 0.68 -1.68
N LYS A 228 -30.62 1.64 -2.48
CA LYS A 228 -30.74 1.50 -3.94
C LYS A 228 -30.84 2.84 -4.67
N PHE A 229 -30.43 2.84 -5.92
CA PHE A 229 -30.78 3.91 -6.87
C PHE A 229 -32.16 3.64 -7.51
N PRO A 230 -32.85 4.69 -7.99
CA PRO A 230 -33.97 4.52 -8.93
C PRO A 230 -33.55 3.77 -10.21
N ASP A 231 -34.52 3.14 -10.87
CA ASP A 231 -34.28 2.54 -12.19
C ASP A 231 -33.89 3.61 -13.22
N ASN A 232 -33.02 3.24 -14.16
CA ASN A 232 -32.53 4.14 -15.23
C ASN A 232 -31.88 5.44 -14.72
N PHE A 233 -31.39 5.46 -13.49
CA PHE A 233 -30.84 6.66 -12.86
C PHE A 233 -29.64 7.24 -13.62
N PHE A 234 -28.79 6.42 -14.24
CA PHE A 234 -27.53 6.92 -14.83
C PHE A 234 -27.61 7.25 -16.33
N VAL A 235 -28.78 7.10 -16.97
CA VAL A 235 -28.93 7.16 -18.44
C VAL A 235 -28.35 8.43 -19.08
N ASN A 236 -28.45 9.59 -18.42
CA ASN A 236 -27.94 10.86 -18.98
C ASN A 236 -26.61 11.34 -18.37
N MET A 237 -26.05 10.63 -17.38
CA MET A 237 -24.91 11.08 -16.57
C MET A 237 -23.55 10.79 -17.24
N ARG A 238 -23.42 11.13 -18.53
CA ARG A 238 -22.26 10.78 -19.38
C ARG A 238 -20.93 11.40 -18.95
N ARG A 239 -20.94 12.37 -18.02
CA ARG A 239 -19.75 13.05 -17.51
C ARG A 239 -19.34 12.60 -16.10
N LEU A 240 -20.08 11.67 -15.48
CA LEU A 240 -19.74 11.21 -14.14
C LEU A 240 -18.44 10.43 -14.20
N ARG A 241 -17.43 10.91 -13.47
CA ARG A 241 -16.08 10.34 -13.38
C ARG A 241 -15.89 9.53 -12.11
N ILE A 242 -16.52 9.94 -11.01
CA ILE A 242 -16.37 9.28 -9.71
C ILE A 242 -17.75 9.01 -9.11
N LEU A 243 -17.98 7.74 -8.74
CA LEU A 243 -19.12 7.30 -7.94
C LEU A 243 -18.60 6.65 -6.65
N GLY A 244 -18.73 7.37 -5.53
CA GLY A 244 -18.31 6.89 -4.22
C GLY A 244 -19.49 6.36 -3.41
N LEU A 245 -19.48 5.08 -3.09
CA LEU A 245 -20.52 4.37 -2.32
C LEU A 245 -19.94 3.58 -1.13
N SER A 246 -18.65 3.75 -0.83
CA SER A 246 -17.95 3.07 0.28
C SER A 246 -18.72 3.11 1.59
N ASP A 247 -18.85 2.00 2.31
CA ASP A 247 -19.56 1.92 3.60
C ASP A 247 -21.04 2.40 3.52
N SER A 248 -21.70 2.20 2.37
CA SER A 248 -23.13 2.49 2.21
C SER A 248 -24.01 1.26 2.40
N GLY A 249 -25.31 1.48 2.56
CA GLY A 249 -26.30 0.41 2.65
C GLY A 249 -26.68 -0.22 1.31
N ILE A 250 -25.96 0.12 0.22
CA ILE A 250 -26.32 -0.24 -1.14
C ILE A 250 -26.40 -1.76 -1.32
N LYS A 251 -27.50 -2.23 -1.91
CA LYS A 251 -27.75 -3.66 -2.17
C LYS A 251 -27.47 -4.03 -3.62
N GLU A 252 -27.77 -3.12 -4.53
CA GLU A 252 -27.65 -3.32 -5.98
C GLU A 252 -27.42 -1.99 -6.70
N LEU A 253 -26.79 -2.07 -7.88
CA LEU A 253 -26.68 -0.95 -8.83
C LEU A 253 -27.65 -1.19 -10.00
N PRO A 254 -28.28 -0.14 -10.55
CA PRO A 254 -29.13 -0.27 -11.73
C PRO A 254 -28.26 -0.56 -12.97
N THR A 255 -28.78 -1.35 -13.91
CA THR A 255 -28.09 -1.71 -15.17
C THR A 255 -27.63 -0.49 -15.97
N SER A 256 -28.34 0.64 -15.86
CA SER A 256 -27.95 1.93 -16.45
C SER A 256 -26.55 2.43 -16.05
N ILE A 257 -25.86 1.82 -15.07
CA ILE A 257 -24.45 2.11 -14.76
C ILE A 257 -23.55 2.01 -16.00
N GLU A 258 -23.89 1.15 -16.97
CA GLU A 258 -23.16 1.01 -18.23
C GLU A 258 -23.23 2.27 -19.12
N CYS A 259 -24.16 3.19 -18.84
CA CYS A 259 -24.30 4.47 -19.55
C CYS A 259 -23.28 5.53 -19.08
N LEU A 260 -22.53 5.26 -18.01
CA LEU A 260 -21.54 6.18 -17.46
C LEU A 260 -20.24 6.15 -18.28
N GLU A 261 -20.28 6.77 -19.46
CA GLU A 261 -19.19 6.75 -20.45
C GLU A 261 -17.87 7.35 -19.94
N ALA A 262 -17.91 8.27 -18.98
CA ALA A 262 -16.73 8.92 -18.41
C ALA A 262 -16.29 8.36 -17.04
N LEU A 263 -16.93 7.29 -16.53
CA LEU A 263 -16.64 6.79 -15.18
C LEU A 263 -15.20 6.26 -15.11
N GLU A 264 -14.41 6.82 -14.20
CA GLU A 264 -13.01 6.46 -13.95
C GLU A 264 -12.87 5.61 -12.68
N GLU A 265 -13.64 5.94 -11.63
CA GLU A 265 -13.58 5.28 -10.33
C GLU A 265 -14.97 4.92 -9.80
N LEU A 266 -15.14 3.64 -9.45
CA LEU A 266 -16.31 3.12 -8.75
C LEU A 266 -15.87 2.51 -7.42
N LEU A 267 -16.26 3.15 -6.32
CA LEU A 267 -15.85 2.77 -4.97
C LEU A 267 -17.05 2.17 -4.22
N LEU A 268 -16.98 0.88 -3.93
CA LEU A 268 -18.01 0.07 -3.27
C LEU A 268 -17.42 -0.72 -2.09
N ASP A 269 -16.27 -0.30 -1.56
CA ASP A 269 -15.64 -0.96 -0.42
C ASP A 269 -16.53 -0.89 0.84
N ASN A 270 -16.43 -1.89 1.71
CA ASN A 270 -17.23 -2.04 2.94
C ASN A 270 -18.75 -2.11 2.70
N CYS A 271 -19.22 -2.38 1.48
CA CYS A 271 -20.65 -2.58 1.16
C CYS A 271 -21.09 -4.02 1.44
N SER A 272 -21.24 -4.38 2.71
CA SER A 272 -21.55 -5.77 3.14
C SER A 272 -22.87 -6.35 2.60
N ASN A 273 -23.84 -5.52 2.19
CA ASN A 273 -25.11 -5.95 1.60
C ASN A 273 -25.10 -5.98 0.06
N PHE A 274 -24.01 -5.55 -0.58
CA PHE A 274 -23.88 -5.52 -2.04
C PHE A 274 -23.50 -6.90 -2.55
N GLU A 275 -24.50 -7.72 -2.88
CA GLU A 275 -24.27 -9.15 -3.18
C GLU A 275 -23.92 -9.46 -4.64
N LYS A 276 -24.29 -8.57 -5.58
CA LYS A 276 -24.15 -8.79 -7.02
C LYS A 276 -23.81 -7.50 -7.76
N PHE A 277 -22.89 -7.61 -8.71
CA PHE A 277 -22.62 -6.55 -9.68
C PHE A 277 -23.63 -6.64 -10.85
N PRO A 278 -24.15 -5.53 -11.38
CA PRO A 278 -25.13 -5.56 -12.46
C PRO A 278 -24.59 -6.20 -13.74
N GLU A 279 -25.49 -6.76 -14.54
CA GLU A 279 -25.16 -7.26 -15.88
C GLU A 279 -24.92 -6.08 -16.83
N ILE A 280 -23.69 -5.97 -17.35
CA ILE A 280 -23.27 -4.93 -18.28
C ILE A 280 -23.28 -5.49 -19.70
N GLN A 281 -23.99 -4.83 -20.61
CA GLN A 281 -24.05 -5.19 -22.04
C GLN A 281 -23.12 -4.32 -22.89
N LYS A 282 -22.74 -3.13 -22.40
CA LYS A 282 -21.86 -2.18 -23.10
C LYS A 282 -20.54 -1.94 -22.38
N ASN A 283 -19.43 -1.86 -23.13
CA ASN A 283 -18.12 -1.53 -22.56
C ASN A 283 -18.12 -0.21 -21.78
N MET A 284 -17.59 -0.24 -20.56
CA MET A 284 -17.29 0.95 -19.77
C MET A 284 -15.84 1.38 -20.03
N GLU A 285 -15.63 2.09 -21.13
CA GLU A 285 -14.30 2.34 -21.71
C GLU A 285 -13.32 3.13 -20.84
N ASN A 286 -13.79 3.82 -19.79
CA ASN A 286 -12.94 4.69 -18.98
C ASN A 286 -12.74 4.21 -17.53
N LEU A 287 -13.38 3.11 -17.11
CA LEU A 287 -13.26 2.65 -15.73
C LEU A 287 -11.83 2.15 -15.47
N VAL A 288 -11.12 2.82 -14.56
CA VAL A 288 -9.71 2.53 -14.21
C VAL A 288 -9.62 1.80 -12.88
N ARG A 289 -10.50 2.11 -11.93
CA ARG A 289 -10.52 1.50 -10.59
C ARG A 289 -11.93 1.03 -10.22
N LEU A 290 -12.02 -0.25 -9.84
CA LEU A 290 -13.19 -0.86 -9.22
C LEU A 290 -12.77 -1.39 -7.85
N ASP A 291 -13.30 -0.76 -6.81
CA ASP A 291 -13.02 -1.11 -5.41
C ASP A 291 -14.23 -1.79 -4.79
N LEU A 292 -14.09 -3.08 -4.46
CA LEU A 292 -15.11 -3.95 -3.87
C LEU A 292 -14.60 -4.60 -2.58
N ASP A 293 -13.53 -4.07 -1.98
CA ASP A 293 -12.95 -4.60 -0.73
C ASP A 293 -14.02 -4.69 0.37
N ASP A 294 -14.06 -5.78 1.13
CA ASP A 294 -15.00 -6.03 2.23
C ASP A 294 -16.49 -5.86 1.84
N SER A 295 -16.81 -6.17 0.57
CA SER A 295 -18.19 -6.17 0.09
C SER A 295 -18.87 -7.54 0.24
N GLY A 296 -20.21 -7.55 0.17
CA GLY A 296 -21.03 -8.75 0.21
C GLY A 296 -21.00 -9.60 -1.07
N ILE A 297 -20.16 -9.25 -2.05
CA ILE A 297 -20.19 -9.80 -3.40
C ILE A 297 -20.03 -11.31 -3.40
N LYS A 298 -20.95 -12.03 -4.07
CA LYS A 298 -20.94 -13.49 -4.18
C LYS A 298 -20.26 -13.98 -5.44
N GLU A 299 -20.45 -13.25 -6.53
CA GLU A 299 -19.94 -13.57 -7.87
C GLU A 299 -19.67 -12.26 -8.63
N LEU A 300 -18.60 -12.25 -9.42
CA LEU A 300 -18.42 -11.26 -10.48
C LEU A 300 -18.90 -11.89 -11.79
N SER A 301 -19.75 -11.19 -12.53
CA SER A 301 -20.28 -11.73 -13.80
C SER A 301 -19.15 -11.83 -14.85
N CYS A 302 -19.27 -12.77 -15.81
CA CYS A 302 -18.33 -12.90 -16.95
C CYS A 302 -18.14 -11.59 -17.73
N LEU A 303 -19.09 -10.67 -17.59
CA LEU A 303 -19.16 -9.36 -18.20
C LEU A 303 -18.16 -8.37 -17.61
N ILE A 304 -17.36 -8.73 -16.60
CA ILE A 304 -16.21 -7.91 -16.17
C ILE A 304 -15.21 -7.67 -17.31
N GLY A 305 -15.18 -8.55 -18.32
CA GLY A 305 -14.42 -8.35 -19.56
C GLY A 305 -14.81 -7.07 -20.33
N HIS A 306 -15.97 -6.47 -20.05
CA HIS A 306 -16.42 -5.20 -20.61
C HIS A 306 -15.79 -3.96 -19.95
N LEU A 307 -14.71 -4.12 -19.17
CA LEU A 307 -13.96 -3.03 -18.52
C LEU A 307 -12.54 -2.91 -19.11
N PRO A 308 -12.37 -2.59 -20.40
CA PRO A 308 -11.10 -2.77 -21.13
C PRO A 308 -9.93 -1.92 -20.59
N ARG A 309 -10.22 -0.84 -19.85
CA ARG A 309 -9.21 0.06 -19.23
C ARG A 309 -8.99 -0.16 -17.74
N LEU A 310 -9.63 -1.16 -17.13
CA LEU A 310 -9.49 -1.42 -15.70
C LEU A 310 -8.03 -1.72 -15.37
N ARG A 311 -7.45 -0.96 -14.42
CA ARG A 311 -6.06 -1.12 -13.98
C ARG A 311 -5.98 -1.73 -12.59
N SER A 312 -6.95 -1.44 -11.73
CA SER A 312 -7.04 -1.92 -10.35
C SER A 312 -8.40 -2.55 -10.10
N LEU A 313 -8.39 -3.81 -9.67
CA LEU A 313 -9.55 -4.55 -9.16
C LEU A 313 -9.26 -5.00 -7.73
N GLU A 314 -9.98 -4.43 -6.77
CA GLU A 314 -9.80 -4.65 -5.33
C GLU A 314 -10.97 -5.48 -4.79
N LEU A 315 -10.68 -6.70 -4.29
CA LEU A 315 -11.64 -7.71 -3.82
C LEU A 315 -11.22 -8.34 -2.48
N SER A 316 -10.38 -7.65 -1.72
CA SER A 316 -9.90 -8.11 -0.42
C SER A 316 -11.05 -8.22 0.58
N LYS A 317 -11.00 -9.19 1.50
CA LYS A 317 -11.98 -9.45 2.56
C LYS A 317 -13.40 -9.77 2.05
N CYS A 318 -13.57 -10.07 0.77
CA CYS A 318 -14.84 -10.54 0.20
C CYS A 318 -15.12 -11.99 0.63
N LYS A 319 -15.62 -12.17 1.86
CA LYS A 319 -15.85 -13.49 2.48
C LYS A 319 -16.89 -14.33 1.74
N ASN A 320 -17.81 -13.71 1.02
CA ASN A 320 -18.89 -14.41 0.30
C ASN A 320 -18.52 -14.71 -1.16
N LEU A 321 -17.40 -14.19 -1.67
CA LEU A 321 -16.99 -14.36 -3.05
C LEU A 321 -16.61 -15.82 -3.30
N ARG A 322 -17.36 -16.49 -4.18
CA ARG A 322 -17.19 -17.91 -4.48
C ARG A 322 -16.28 -18.16 -5.68
N SER A 323 -16.35 -17.30 -6.68
CA SER A 323 -15.56 -17.44 -7.91
C SER A 323 -15.26 -16.08 -8.54
N VAL A 324 -14.16 -16.04 -9.28
CA VAL A 324 -13.80 -14.92 -10.17
C VAL A 324 -13.98 -15.41 -11.61
N PRO A 325 -14.71 -14.69 -12.47
CA PRO A 325 -15.12 -15.16 -13.78
C PRO A 325 -13.97 -15.15 -14.78
N SER A 326 -14.13 -15.96 -15.84
CA SER A 326 -13.14 -16.04 -16.92
C SER A 326 -12.92 -14.74 -17.69
N GLY A 327 -13.88 -13.82 -17.66
CA GLY A 327 -13.76 -12.49 -18.24
C GLY A 327 -12.60 -11.66 -17.67
N ILE A 328 -12.06 -12.01 -16.49
CA ILE A 328 -10.86 -11.35 -15.95
C ILE A 328 -9.64 -11.51 -16.87
N LEU A 329 -9.60 -12.59 -17.68
CA LEU A 329 -8.55 -12.82 -18.69
C LEU A 329 -8.55 -11.78 -19.82
N GLN A 330 -9.70 -11.15 -20.08
CA GLN A 330 -9.87 -10.18 -21.17
C GLN A 330 -9.46 -8.76 -20.77
N LEU A 331 -9.08 -8.55 -19.51
CA LEU A 331 -8.68 -7.23 -19.00
C LEU A 331 -7.23 -6.91 -19.36
N GLU A 332 -6.98 -6.54 -20.62
CA GLU A 332 -5.65 -6.24 -21.15
C GLU A 332 -4.90 -5.13 -20.38
N SER A 333 -5.64 -4.19 -19.79
CA SER A 333 -5.09 -3.06 -19.03
C SER A 333 -4.84 -3.37 -17.55
N LEU A 334 -5.30 -4.52 -17.05
CA LEU A 334 -5.24 -4.84 -15.63
C LEU A 334 -3.79 -4.99 -15.20
N ARG A 335 -3.45 -4.28 -14.12
CA ARG A 335 -2.09 -4.30 -13.55
C ARG A 335 -2.08 -5.01 -12.22
N MET A 336 -3.12 -4.79 -11.42
CA MET A 336 -3.21 -5.28 -10.05
C MET A 336 -4.59 -5.87 -9.78
N CYS A 337 -4.62 -7.09 -9.28
CA CYS A 337 -5.81 -7.74 -8.74
C CYS A 337 -5.49 -8.26 -7.33
N TYR A 338 -6.25 -7.78 -6.34
CA TYR A 338 -6.08 -8.15 -4.93
C TYR A 338 -7.24 -9.02 -4.46
N LEU A 339 -6.93 -10.25 -4.07
CA LEU A 339 -7.84 -11.25 -3.51
C LEU A 339 -7.23 -11.74 -2.19
N ILE A 340 -7.32 -10.91 -1.16
CA ILE A 340 -6.74 -11.15 0.17
C ILE A 340 -7.87 -11.45 1.14
N ASP A 341 -7.75 -12.44 2.02
CA ASP A 341 -8.77 -12.80 3.02
C ASP A 341 -10.14 -13.20 2.40
N CYS A 342 -10.13 -13.77 1.19
CA CYS A 342 -11.33 -14.32 0.52
C CYS A 342 -11.51 -15.80 0.87
N SER A 343 -12.10 -16.09 2.04
CA SER A 343 -12.15 -17.46 2.58
C SER A 343 -12.93 -18.48 1.73
N ASN A 344 -14.01 -18.06 1.06
CA ASN A 344 -14.85 -18.94 0.24
C ASN A 344 -14.48 -18.97 -1.26
N LEU A 345 -13.36 -18.33 -1.63
CA LEU A 345 -12.94 -18.24 -3.02
C LEU A 345 -12.45 -19.59 -3.54
N ILE A 346 -13.05 -20.05 -4.63
CA ILE A 346 -12.64 -21.18 -5.45
C ILE A 346 -12.35 -20.62 -6.86
N MET A 347 -11.27 -21.07 -7.50
CA MET A 347 -11.08 -20.80 -8.92
C MET A 347 -11.58 -22.00 -9.73
N GLU A 348 -12.66 -21.82 -10.48
CA GLU A 348 -13.16 -22.85 -11.38
C GLU A 348 -12.18 -23.05 -12.54
N ASP A 349 -12.01 -24.31 -12.96
CA ASP A 349 -11.21 -24.66 -14.12
C ASP A 349 -11.87 -24.09 -15.38
N MET A 350 -11.19 -23.12 -16.00
CA MET A 350 -11.73 -22.21 -17.02
C MET A 350 -12.12 -22.93 -18.32
N GLU A 351 -11.81 -24.23 -18.42
CA GLU A 351 -12.15 -25.08 -19.55
C GLU A 351 -13.61 -25.60 -19.53
N HIS A 352 -14.28 -25.57 -18.37
CA HIS A 352 -15.56 -26.27 -18.18
C HIS A 352 -16.81 -25.38 -18.10
N SER A 353 -16.68 -24.04 -18.23
CA SER A 353 -17.85 -23.16 -18.30
C SER A 353 -18.62 -23.37 -19.61
N LYS A 354 -19.55 -24.33 -19.63
CA LYS A 354 -20.44 -24.68 -20.75
C LYS A 354 -21.45 -23.58 -21.14
N GLY A 355 -21.21 -22.31 -20.78
CA GLY A 355 -22.20 -21.23 -20.83
C GLY A 355 -21.94 -20.08 -21.80
N LEU A 356 -20.71 -19.83 -22.27
CA LEU A 356 -20.46 -18.80 -23.28
C LEU A 356 -19.45 -19.30 -24.30
N SER A 357 -19.95 -19.57 -25.51
CA SER A 357 -19.12 -19.69 -26.70
C SER A 357 -18.52 -18.32 -27.04
N LEU A 358 -17.46 -17.94 -26.34
CA LEU A 358 -16.46 -16.99 -26.84
C LEU A 358 -15.41 -17.76 -27.65
N ARG A 359 -15.86 -18.64 -28.56
CA ARG A 359 -15.01 -19.42 -29.48
C ARG A 359 -14.23 -18.55 -30.49
N GLU A 360 -14.27 -17.23 -30.35
CA GLU A 360 -13.56 -16.27 -31.21
C GLU A 360 -12.50 -15.42 -30.48
N SER A 361 -12.33 -15.52 -29.16
CA SER A 361 -11.18 -14.88 -28.49
C SER A 361 -10.06 -15.88 -28.29
N ALA A 362 -9.03 -15.81 -29.14
CA ALA A 362 -7.81 -16.64 -29.12
C ALA A 362 -6.90 -16.42 -27.88
N ILE A 363 -7.45 -15.97 -26.75
CA ILE A 363 -6.70 -15.61 -25.53
C ILE A 363 -7.01 -16.66 -24.47
N THR A 364 -6.21 -17.73 -24.45
CA THR A 364 -6.19 -18.74 -23.36
C THR A 364 -5.22 -18.36 -22.24
N GLU A 365 -4.57 -17.19 -22.33
CA GLU A 365 -3.50 -16.76 -21.44
C GLU A 365 -3.83 -15.42 -20.74
N LEU A 366 -3.67 -15.31 -19.40
CA LEU A 366 -3.63 -14.00 -18.71
C LEU A 366 -2.51 -13.15 -19.35
N PRO A 367 -2.76 -11.86 -19.60
CA PRO A 367 -1.71 -10.92 -19.95
C PRO A 367 -0.55 -10.96 -18.94
N SER A 368 0.68 -11.03 -19.46
CA SER A 368 1.92 -11.03 -18.66
C SER A 368 2.09 -9.81 -17.74
N SER A 369 1.27 -8.77 -17.92
CA SER A 369 1.23 -7.54 -17.13
C SER A 369 0.43 -7.63 -15.83
N ILE A 370 -0.38 -8.66 -15.63
CA ILE A 370 -1.26 -8.75 -14.45
C ILE A 370 -0.49 -9.32 -13.26
N ARG A 371 -0.47 -8.56 -12.16
CA ARG A 371 -0.07 -9.06 -10.85
C ARG A 371 -1.28 -9.52 -10.06
N LEU A 372 -1.38 -10.85 -9.91
CA LEU A 372 -2.40 -11.52 -9.12
C LEU A 372 -1.87 -11.76 -7.71
N VAL A 373 -2.51 -11.14 -6.72
CA VAL A 373 -2.18 -11.30 -5.30
C VAL A 373 -3.31 -12.04 -4.60
N LEU A 374 -3.07 -13.30 -4.28
CA LEU A 374 -3.92 -14.18 -3.50
C LEU A 374 -3.30 -14.35 -2.12
N SER A 375 -4.03 -14.09 -1.05
CA SER A 375 -3.50 -14.29 0.30
C SER A 375 -4.59 -14.70 1.27
N ASN A 376 -4.32 -15.68 2.13
CA ASN A 376 -5.27 -16.19 3.13
C ASN A 376 -6.60 -16.66 2.51
N CYS A 377 -6.55 -17.30 1.33
CA CYS A 377 -7.72 -17.93 0.70
C CYS A 377 -7.81 -19.39 1.15
N GLU A 378 -8.65 -19.67 2.14
CA GLU A 378 -8.71 -20.98 2.81
C GLU A 378 -9.14 -22.13 1.89
N ASN A 379 -10.10 -21.88 0.99
CA ASN A 379 -10.68 -22.89 0.09
C ASN A 379 -10.11 -22.86 -1.35
N LEU A 380 -9.00 -22.17 -1.59
CA LEU A 380 -8.41 -22.08 -2.91
C LEU A 380 -7.70 -23.39 -3.29
N GLU A 381 -8.29 -24.17 -4.20
CA GLU A 381 -7.75 -25.48 -4.62
C GLU A 381 -6.81 -25.40 -5.84
N THR A 382 -7.11 -24.52 -6.79
CA THR A 382 -6.42 -24.43 -8.09
C THR A 382 -6.11 -22.98 -8.47
N LEU A 383 -5.21 -22.82 -9.45
CA LEU A 383 -4.87 -21.52 -10.05
C LEU A 383 -5.07 -21.58 -11.57
N PRO A 384 -5.35 -20.45 -12.23
CA PRO A 384 -5.47 -20.40 -13.68
C PRO A 384 -4.12 -20.71 -14.35
N ASN A 385 -4.19 -21.36 -15.51
CA ASN A 385 -3.02 -21.89 -16.22
C ASN A 385 -2.08 -20.83 -16.82
N SER A 386 -2.51 -19.58 -16.92
CA SER A 386 -1.67 -18.47 -17.35
C SER A 386 -1.77 -17.33 -16.36
N ILE A 387 -0.65 -16.84 -15.79
CA ILE A 387 -0.60 -15.73 -14.83
C ILE A 387 0.68 -14.90 -15.09
N GLY A 388 0.58 -13.58 -15.19
CA GLY A 388 1.73 -12.71 -15.47
C GLY A 388 2.73 -12.55 -14.31
N GLN A 389 2.24 -12.19 -13.12
CA GLN A 389 2.97 -12.19 -11.85
C GLN A 389 2.10 -12.82 -10.77
N LEU A 390 2.64 -13.81 -10.05
CA LEU A 390 1.88 -14.61 -9.10
C LEU A 390 2.43 -14.45 -7.68
N VAL A 391 1.56 -13.98 -6.78
CA VAL A 391 1.81 -13.97 -5.34
C VAL A 391 0.66 -14.70 -4.67
N VAL A 392 0.90 -15.91 -4.19
CA VAL A 392 -0.04 -16.71 -3.39
C VAL A 392 0.55 -16.93 -2.01
N ARG A 393 -0.20 -16.61 -0.96
CA ARG A 393 0.27 -16.80 0.42
C ARG A 393 -0.82 -17.41 1.28
N ASN A 394 -0.44 -18.35 2.15
CA ASN A 394 -1.33 -18.92 3.15
C ASN A 394 -2.64 -19.48 2.56
N CYS A 395 -2.55 -20.21 1.45
CA CYS A 395 -3.68 -20.87 0.80
C CYS A 395 -3.56 -22.40 0.98
N PRO A 396 -4.02 -22.97 2.10
CA PRO A 396 -3.66 -24.33 2.53
C PRO A 396 -4.25 -25.47 1.70
N MET A 397 -5.28 -25.20 0.88
CA MET A 397 -5.90 -26.17 -0.03
C MET A 397 -5.25 -26.17 -1.43
N LEU A 398 -4.28 -25.27 -1.70
CA LEU A 398 -3.60 -25.21 -2.99
C LEU A 398 -2.56 -26.33 -3.07
N HIS A 399 -3.00 -27.53 -3.47
CA HIS A 399 -2.16 -28.73 -3.46
C HIS A 399 -1.15 -28.80 -4.62
N LYS A 400 -1.34 -28.03 -5.70
CA LYS A 400 -0.48 -28.05 -6.89
C LYS A 400 -0.47 -26.67 -7.58
N LEU A 401 0.67 -26.32 -8.18
CA LEU A 401 0.77 -25.19 -9.10
C LEU A 401 0.40 -25.60 -10.55
N PRO A 402 -0.09 -24.67 -11.39
CA PRO A 402 -0.52 -24.97 -12.74
C PRO A 402 0.66 -25.42 -13.61
N ASP A 403 0.45 -26.37 -14.53
CA ASP A 403 1.54 -27.00 -15.29
C ASP A 403 2.15 -26.06 -16.37
N SER A 404 1.39 -25.09 -16.87
CA SER A 404 1.79 -24.21 -17.99
C SER A 404 2.52 -22.93 -17.57
N LEU A 405 3.48 -23.01 -16.64
CA LEU A 405 4.26 -21.83 -16.22
C LEU A 405 5.25 -21.34 -17.29
N ARG A 406 5.61 -22.18 -18.26
CA ARG A 406 6.71 -21.97 -19.20
C ARG A 406 6.56 -20.76 -20.15
N SER A 407 5.33 -20.34 -20.49
CA SER A 407 5.09 -19.18 -21.36
C SER A 407 5.22 -17.84 -20.63
N MET A 408 5.45 -17.85 -19.31
CA MET A 408 5.37 -16.67 -18.47
C MET A 408 6.72 -15.96 -18.29
N GLN A 409 6.73 -14.62 -18.35
CA GLN A 409 7.90 -13.79 -18.01
C GLN A 409 7.96 -13.45 -16.51
N LEU A 410 7.71 -14.44 -15.65
CA LEU A 410 7.64 -14.26 -14.20
C LEU A 410 8.98 -13.76 -13.64
N LYS A 411 8.94 -12.64 -12.92
CA LYS A 411 10.10 -12.10 -12.16
C LYS A 411 10.07 -12.53 -10.69
N GLU A 412 8.89 -12.71 -10.11
CA GLU A 412 8.67 -12.99 -8.69
C GLU A 412 7.59 -14.07 -8.53
N ILE A 413 7.84 -15.05 -7.67
CA ILE A 413 6.87 -16.07 -7.26
C ILE A 413 6.91 -16.22 -5.74
N ASP A 414 5.76 -15.96 -5.11
CA ASP A 414 5.50 -16.31 -3.71
C ASP A 414 4.43 -17.38 -3.66
N VAL A 415 4.71 -18.52 -3.06
CA VAL A 415 3.74 -19.61 -2.81
C VAL A 415 3.83 -20.08 -1.36
N SER A 416 4.15 -19.15 -0.45
CA SER A 416 4.39 -19.49 0.96
C SER A 416 3.11 -19.92 1.68
N GLY A 417 3.21 -20.90 2.58
CA GLY A 417 2.10 -21.37 3.42
C GLY A 417 0.97 -22.05 2.64
N CYS A 418 1.25 -22.65 1.48
CA CYS A 418 0.23 -23.26 0.62
C CYS A 418 0.10 -24.80 0.79
N ASN A 419 0.79 -25.39 1.77
CA ASN A 419 0.79 -26.85 2.02
C ASN A 419 1.20 -27.70 0.80
N LEU A 420 2.05 -27.16 -0.07
CA LEU A 420 2.58 -27.86 -1.25
C LEU A 420 3.43 -29.06 -0.82
N MET A 421 3.27 -30.21 -1.49
CA MET A 421 4.02 -31.46 -1.25
C MET A 421 5.01 -31.76 -2.40
N ALA A 422 5.74 -32.87 -2.30
CA ALA A 422 6.59 -33.35 -3.39
C ALA A 422 5.79 -33.52 -4.70
N GLY A 423 6.31 -33.02 -5.82
CA GLY A 423 5.63 -33.02 -7.12
C GLY A 423 4.56 -31.93 -7.32
N ALA A 424 4.27 -31.12 -6.29
CA ALA A 424 3.31 -30.00 -6.41
C ALA A 424 3.87 -28.81 -7.21
N ILE A 425 5.20 -28.70 -7.31
CA ILE A 425 5.89 -27.70 -8.11
C ILE A 425 6.20 -28.33 -9.47
N PRO A 426 5.64 -27.83 -10.58
CA PRO A 426 5.83 -28.39 -11.92
C PRO A 426 7.26 -28.19 -12.42
N ASP A 427 7.77 -29.12 -13.22
CA ASP A 427 9.12 -29.06 -13.81
C ASP A 427 9.32 -27.82 -14.70
N ASP A 428 8.24 -27.30 -15.26
CA ASP A 428 8.22 -26.09 -16.07
C ASP A 428 8.63 -24.83 -15.29
N LEU A 429 8.49 -24.82 -13.95
CA LEU A 429 8.99 -23.73 -13.10
C LEU A 429 10.49 -23.48 -13.33
N TRP A 430 11.25 -24.56 -13.55
CA TRP A 430 12.70 -24.50 -13.71
C TRP A 430 13.15 -23.99 -15.08
N CYS A 431 12.20 -23.74 -15.98
CA CYS A 431 12.43 -23.12 -17.29
C CYS A 431 12.19 -21.60 -17.27
N LEU A 432 11.85 -21.00 -16.13
CA LEU A 432 11.59 -19.57 -15.98
C LEU A 432 12.87 -18.73 -15.89
N PHE A 433 13.56 -18.52 -17.01
CA PHE A 433 14.84 -17.79 -17.06
C PHE A 433 14.76 -16.33 -16.58
N SER A 434 13.56 -15.74 -16.53
CA SER A 434 13.33 -14.37 -16.03
C SER A 434 13.15 -14.28 -14.50
N LEU A 435 13.01 -15.42 -13.81
CA LEU A 435 12.69 -15.46 -12.39
C LEU A 435 13.85 -14.94 -11.55
N LYS A 436 13.57 -13.93 -10.72
CA LYS A 436 14.55 -13.28 -9.83
C LYS A 436 14.36 -13.65 -8.36
N TRP A 437 13.13 -13.95 -7.96
CA TRP A 437 12.76 -14.18 -6.57
C TRP A 437 11.76 -15.33 -6.44
N LEU A 438 12.07 -16.30 -5.57
CA LEU A 438 11.24 -17.46 -5.29
C LEU A 438 11.09 -17.66 -3.78
N ASN A 439 9.85 -17.72 -3.30
CA ASN A 439 9.52 -18.04 -1.91
C ASN A 439 8.56 -19.23 -1.83
N VAL A 440 9.01 -20.31 -1.24
CA VAL A 440 8.26 -21.56 -1.01
C VAL A 440 8.14 -21.89 0.48
N SER A 441 8.33 -20.91 1.36
CA SER A 441 8.30 -21.10 2.82
C SER A 441 6.99 -21.71 3.33
N GLY A 442 7.02 -22.49 4.41
CA GLY A 442 5.83 -23.02 5.07
C GLY A 442 5.08 -24.09 4.28
N ASN A 443 5.76 -24.74 3.33
CA ASN A 443 5.25 -25.86 2.55
C ASN A 443 5.87 -27.19 3.03
N ASN A 444 5.24 -28.31 2.67
CA ASN A 444 5.63 -29.68 3.03
C ASN A 444 6.46 -30.37 1.94
N ILE A 445 7.27 -29.60 1.21
CA ILE A 445 8.22 -30.10 0.21
C ILE A 445 9.39 -30.83 0.90
N ASP A 446 9.82 -31.96 0.32
CA ASP A 446 10.90 -32.79 0.86
C ASP A 446 12.27 -32.53 0.22
N CYS A 447 12.28 -32.08 -1.04
CA CYS A 447 13.45 -31.63 -1.76
C CYS A 447 13.08 -30.47 -2.70
N ILE A 448 14.08 -29.64 -3.04
CA ILE A 448 13.97 -28.74 -4.19
C ILE A 448 14.53 -29.49 -5.40
N PRO A 449 13.79 -29.58 -6.52
CA PRO A 449 14.29 -30.21 -7.74
C PRO A 449 15.61 -29.58 -8.23
N GLY A 450 16.54 -30.42 -8.68
CA GLY A 450 17.84 -30.00 -9.21
C GLY A 450 17.76 -29.10 -10.45
N GLY A 451 16.60 -29.00 -11.09
CA GLY A 451 16.32 -28.06 -12.17
C GLY A 451 16.57 -26.59 -11.80
N ILE A 452 16.56 -26.24 -10.51
CA ILE A 452 16.82 -24.88 -10.01
C ILE A 452 18.14 -24.27 -10.52
N ILE A 453 19.14 -25.10 -10.83
CA ILE A 453 20.42 -24.67 -11.40
C ILE A 453 20.28 -23.95 -12.75
N ARG A 454 19.18 -24.20 -13.48
CA ARG A 454 18.88 -23.58 -14.78
C ARG A 454 18.37 -22.14 -14.66
N LEU A 455 17.95 -21.71 -13.47
CA LEU A 455 17.42 -20.37 -13.21
C LEU A 455 18.55 -19.34 -13.11
N SER A 456 19.10 -18.97 -14.27
CA SER A 456 20.28 -18.10 -14.41
C SER A 456 20.13 -16.66 -13.89
N ARG A 457 18.91 -16.23 -13.56
CA ARG A 457 18.62 -14.90 -13.00
C ARG A 457 18.04 -14.96 -11.59
N LEU A 458 17.98 -16.14 -10.97
CA LEU A 458 17.44 -16.28 -9.62
C LEU A 458 18.44 -15.69 -8.61
N HIS A 459 18.02 -14.65 -7.91
CA HIS A 459 18.84 -13.94 -6.92
C HIS A 459 18.47 -14.32 -5.49
N THR A 460 17.20 -14.64 -5.24
CA THR A 460 16.69 -14.90 -3.89
C THR A 460 15.83 -16.15 -3.85
N LEU A 461 16.14 -17.04 -2.92
CA LEU A 461 15.42 -18.27 -2.61
C LEU A 461 15.07 -18.32 -1.12
N ILE A 462 13.79 -18.32 -0.79
CA ILE A 462 13.29 -18.35 0.59
C ILE A 462 12.47 -19.64 0.79
N MET A 463 12.85 -20.44 1.79
CA MET A 463 12.33 -21.77 2.08
C MET A 463 12.20 -21.97 3.60
N ARG A 464 11.66 -20.98 4.31
CA ARG A 464 11.56 -21.03 5.77
C ARG A 464 10.49 -22.03 6.20
N HIS A 465 10.67 -22.69 7.33
CA HIS A 465 9.66 -23.55 7.95
C HIS A 465 9.13 -24.67 7.03
N CYS A 466 9.94 -25.15 6.08
CA CYS A 466 9.63 -26.34 5.30
C CYS A 466 10.02 -27.58 6.12
N LEU A 467 9.08 -28.12 6.90
CA LEU A 467 9.36 -29.12 7.93
C LEU A 467 9.89 -30.45 7.36
N MET A 468 9.49 -30.77 6.12
CA MET A 468 9.85 -32.02 5.44
C MET A 468 11.13 -31.91 4.60
N LEU A 469 11.71 -30.71 4.45
CA LEU A 469 12.83 -30.47 3.54
C LEU A 469 14.11 -31.15 4.05
N LYS A 470 14.64 -32.09 3.29
CA LYS A 470 15.81 -32.93 3.65
C LYS A 470 17.10 -32.53 2.95
N GLU A 471 16.99 -31.99 1.73
CA GLU A 471 18.14 -31.64 0.92
C GLU A 471 17.92 -30.35 0.12
N ILE A 472 19.02 -29.64 -0.15
CA ILE A 472 19.09 -28.52 -1.07
C ILE A 472 20.06 -28.93 -2.19
N PRO A 473 19.63 -28.94 -3.46
CA PRO A 473 20.47 -29.37 -4.59
C PRO A 473 21.57 -28.34 -4.88
N GLU A 474 22.34 -28.58 -5.94
CA GLU A 474 23.23 -27.57 -6.49
C GLU A 474 22.43 -26.32 -6.94
N LEU A 475 22.99 -25.14 -6.68
CA LEU A 475 22.29 -23.87 -6.83
C LEU A 475 22.87 -23.03 -7.98
N PRO A 476 22.05 -22.16 -8.61
CA PRO A 476 22.52 -21.28 -9.68
C PRO A 476 23.51 -20.23 -9.16
N SER A 477 24.54 -19.90 -9.95
CA SER A 477 25.58 -18.92 -9.58
C SER A 477 25.07 -17.47 -9.44
N SER A 478 23.87 -17.19 -9.93
CA SER A 478 23.19 -15.89 -9.76
C SER A 478 22.66 -15.66 -8.35
N LEU A 479 22.58 -16.70 -7.52
CA LEU A 479 21.94 -16.63 -6.21
C LEU A 479 22.75 -15.76 -5.25
N ARG A 480 22.05 -14.93 -4.48
CA ARG A 480 22.59 -14.00 -3.50
C ARG A 480 21.98 -14.18 -2.14
N TRP A 481 20.74 -14.65 -2.04
CA TRP A 481 20.13 -14.87 -0.75
C TRP A 481 19.40 -16.19 -0.69
N ILE A 482 19.81 -17.01 0.29
CA ILE A 482 19.19 -18.27 0.66
C ILE A 482 18.74 -18.18 2.10
N ASP A 483 17.49 -18.57 2.37
CA ASP A 483 16.95 -18.63 3.72
C ASP A 483 16.09 -19.88 3.91
N ALA A 484 16.66 -20.90 4.54
CA ALA A 484 16.03 -22.20 4.82
C ALA A 484 15.85 -22.43 6.34
N ARG A 485 15.66 -21.35 7.11
CA ARG A 485 15.49 -21.44 8.57
C ARG A 485 14.23 -22.20 8.95
N GLY A 486 14.28 -22.89 10.09
CA GLY A 486 13.11 -23.62 10.60
C GLY A 486 12.79 -24.91 9.86
N CYS A 487 13.74 -25.45 9.08
CA CYS A 487 13.64 -26.74 8.42
C CYS A 487 14.45 -27.79 9.22
N PRO A 488 13.87 -28.46 10.24
CA PRO A 488 14.61 -29.32 11.16
C PRO A 488 15.27 -30.54 10.48
N LEU A 489 14.72 -31.04 9.37
CA LEU A 489 15.30 -32.17 8.65
C LEU A 489 16.55 -31.79 7.81
N LEU A 490 16.78 -30.49 7.58
CA LEU A 490 18.00 -29.98 6.94
C LEU A 490 19.20 -29.92 7.91
N GLU A 491 19.11 -30.40 9.15
CA GLU A 491 20.20 -30.23 10.13
C GLU A 491 21.54 -30.87 9.72
N THR A 492 21.51 -31.94 8.92
CA THR A 492 22.71 -32.61 8.38
C THR A 492 23.58 -31.68 7.53
N LEU A 493 22.96 -30.70 6.87
CA LEU A 493 23.59 -29.64 6.08
C LEU A 493 24.67 -28.89 6.86
N SER A 494 24.40 -28.58 8.13
CA SER A 494 25.31 -27.78 8.96
C SER A 494 26.61 -28.51 9.33
N SER A 495 26.66 -29.84 9.18
CA SER A 495 27.81 -30.66 9.61
C SER A 495 28.65 -31.20 8.45
N ASP A 496 28.08 -31.41 7.27
CA ASP A 496 28.77 -32.05 6.15
C ASP A 496 29.28 -31.03 5.11
N ALA A 497 30.60 -30.90 4.98
CA ALA A 497 31.25 -30.05 3.99
C ALA A 497 30.97 -30.47 2.54
N LYS A 498 30.57 -31.74 2.32
CA LYS A 498 30.30 -32.30 0.98
C LYS A 498 28.88 -32.03 0.50
N HIS A 499 28.03 -31.42 1.32
CA HIS A 499 26.65 -31.15 0.92
C HIS A 499 26.61 -30.20 -0.30
N PRO A 500 25.77 -30.46 -1.33
CA PRO A 500 25.72 -29.68 -2.59
C PRO A 500 25.57 -28.16 -2.43
N LEU A 501 24.87 -27.71 -1.39
CA LEU A 501 24.84 -26.30 -1.00
C LEU A 501 26.26 -25.71 -0.87
N TRP A 502 27.13 -26.31 -0.06
CA TRP A 502 28.46 -25.76 0.24
C TRP A 502 29.38 -25.76 -0.98
N SER A 503 29.26 -26.76 -1.86
CA SER A 503 30.00 -26.79 -3.12
C SER A 503 29.51 -25.74 -4.14
N SER A 504 28.24 -25.35 -4.07
CA SER A 504 27.66 -24.35 -4.97
C SER A 504 27.97 -22.90 -4.57
N LEU A 505 28.12 -22.62 -3.27
CA LEU A 505 28.32 -21.26 -2.76
C LEU A 505 29.53 -20.51 -3.35
N PRO A 506 30.72 -21.12 -3.54
CA PRO A 506 31.85 -20.47 -4.20
C PRO A 506 31.50 -19.91 -5.59
N ASN A 507 30.70 -20.62 -6.37
CA ASN A 507 30.25 -20.15 -7.69
C ASN A 507 29.31 -18.94 -7.56
N CYS A 508 28.46 -18.92 -6.54
CA CYS A 508 27.63 -17.76 -6.22
C CYS A 508 28.46 -16.54 -5.80
N PHE A 509 29.60 -16.77 -5.13
CA PHE A 509 30.51 -15.72 -4.67
C PHE A 509 31.34 -15.07 -5.79
N LYS A 510 31.70 -15.84 -6.83
CA LYS A 510 32.43 -15.33 -8.00
C LYS A 510 31.61 -14.40 -8.89
N SER A 511 30.29 -14.54 -8.88
CA SER A 511 29.41 -13.81 -9.79
C SER A 511 29.35 -12.32 -9.41
N GLN A 512 29.98 -11.44 -10.21
CA GLN A 512 29.84 -9.98 -10.11
C GLN A 512 28.66 -9.53 -10.96
N ILE A 513 27.54 -9.17 -10.34
CA ILE A 513 26.39 -8.59 -11.07
C ILE A 513 26.25 -7.13 -10.65
N GLN A 514 26.30 -6.21 -11.62
CA GLN A 514 26.19 -4.75 -11.44
C GLN A 514 24.73 -4.25 -11.33
N ASP A 515 23.74 -5.15 -11.42
CA ASP A 515 22.33 -4.77 -11.49
C ASP A 515 21.77 -4.32 -10.13
N TYR A 516 21.25 -3.09 -10.08
CA TYR A 516 20.40 -2.63 -9.00
C TYR A 516 19.09 -3.43 -9.00
N PHE A 517 18.83 -4.20 -7.94
CA PHE A 517 17.62 -5.03 -7.83
C PHE A 517 16.33 -4.20 -7.93
N GLU A 518 15.49 -4.48 -8.94
CA GLU A 518 14.04 -4.29 -8.87
C GLU A 518 13.45 -5.36 -7.93
N CYS A 519 13.80 -5.32 -6.65
CA CYS A 519 13.12 -6.08 -5.59
C CYS A 519 12.08 -5.18 -4.89
N PRO A 520 11.12 -5.75 -4.15
CA PRO A 520 10.18 -4.97 -3.34
C PRO A 520 10.92 -3.93 -2.48
N PRO A 521 10.36 -2.73 -2.28
CA PRO A 521 11.06 -1.57 -1.71
C PRO A 521 11.71 -1.80 -0.33
N TYR A 522 11.32 -2.87 0.37
CA TYR A 522 11.81 -3.24 1.69
C TYR A 522 13.18 -3.95 1.72
N TRP A 523 13.71 -4.48 0.58
CA TRP A 523 14.95 -5.28 0.57
C TRP A 523 16.08 -4.75 -0.35
N LYS A 524 16.04 -3.47 -0.75
CA LYS A 524 17.00 -2.81 -1.67
C LYS A 524 18.48 -2.71 -1.20
N TYR A 525 18.90 -3.40 -0.14
CA TYR A 525 20.12 -3.07 0.60
C TYR A 525 21.25 -4.11 0.56
N TYR A 526 21.16 -5.20 -0.19
CA TYR A 526 22.13 -6.30 -0.10
C TYR A 526 23.02 -6.40 -1.33
N ARG A 527 24.32 -6.16 -1.16
CA ARG A 527 25.38 -6.39 -2.17
C ARG A 527 26.08 -7.75 -2.00
N GLU A 528 25.77 -8.49 -0.93
CA GLU A 528 26.51 -9.68 -0.49
C GLU A 528 25.68 -10.95 -0.67
N THR A 529 26.37 -12.07 -0.88
CA THR A 529 25.74 -13.40 -0.79
C THR A 529 25.53 -13.78 0.67
N ARG A 530 24.29 -14.17 1.02
CA ARG A 530 23.84 -14.47 2.37
C ARG A 530 23.09 -15.79 2.41
N VAL A 531 23.47 -16.62 3.36
CA VAL A 531 22.87 -17.93 3.57
C VAL A 531 22.42 -18.03 5.02
N VAL A 532 21.17 -18.39 5.25
CA VAL A 532 20.65 -18.63 6.60
C VAL A 532 19.97 -19.99 6.62
N ILE A 533 20.49 -20.90 7.44
CA ILE A 533 20.07 -22.30 7.50
C ILE A 533 19.87 -22.73 8.97
N PRO A 534 19.28 -23.90 9.23
CA PRO A 534 19.17 -24.44 10.59
C PRO A 534 20.56 -24.56 11.22
N GLY A 535 20.67 -24.16 12.50
CA GLY A 535 21.95 -24.05 13.19
C GLY A 535 21.99 -24.74 14.54
N SER A 536 21.13 -25.72 14.80
CA SER A 536 21.07 -26.45 16.08
C SER A 536 22.41 -27.08 16.48
N ARG A 537 23.28 -27.40 15.51
CA ARG A 537 24.64 -27.94 15.71
C ARG A 537 25.73 -26.88 15.84
N GLY A 538 25.40 -25.60 15.74
CA GLY A 538 26.37 -24.50 15.83
C GLY A 538 27.20 -24.29 14.55
N ILE A 539 28.46 -23.85 14.73
CA ILE A 539 29.38 -23.58 13.62
C ILE A 539 29.92 -24.92 13.10
N PRO A 540 29.92 -25.18 11.77
CA PRO A 540 30.36 -26.46 11.23
C PRO A 540 31.79 -26.83 11.63
N GLU A 541 32.05 -28.13 11.83
CA GLU A 541 33.35 -28.57 12.33
C GLU A 541 34.50 -28.31 11.36
N TRP A 542 34.23 -28.37 10.06
CA TRP A 542 35.20 -28.14 8.98
C TRP A 542 35.67 -26.67 8.87
N ILE A 543 35.04 -25.75 9.61
CA ILE A 543 35.48 -24.35 9.67
C ILE A 543 36.78 -24.26 10.46
N SER A 544 37.81 -23.69 9.83
CA SER A 544 39.16 -23.61 10.38
C SER A 544 39.28 -22.69 11.59
N HIS A 545 38.59 -21.54 11.58
CA HIS A 545 38.65 -20.58 12.69
C HIS A 545 37.28 -20.42 13.35
N LYS A 546 37.18 -20.80 14.62
CA LYS A 546 35.94 -20.78 15.41
C LYS A 546 36.21 -20.13 16.77
N SER A 547 35.22 -19.40 17.29
CA SER A 547 35.26 -18.76 18.60
C SER A 547 33.90 -18.85 19.28
N MET A 548 33.90 -18.96 20.61
CA MET A 548 32.69 -18.80 21.41
C MET A 548 32.41 -17.31 21.61
N GLY A 549 31.14 -16.92 21.55
CA GLY A 549 30.72 -15.53 21.63
C GLY A 549 30.61 -14.85 20.26
N ASP A 550 30.63 -13.51 20.29
CA ASP A 550 30.23 -12.62 19.21
C ASP A 550 31.43 -12.06 18.42
N GLU A 551 32.65 -12.49 18.72
CA GLU A 551 33.88 -11.92 18.18
C GLU A 551 34.94 -13.01 17.91
N ILE A 552 35.65 -12.86 16.79
CA ILE A 552 36.79 -13.72 16.42
C ILE A 552 37.85 -12.89 15.69
N THR A 553 39.12 -13.18 15.98
CA THR A 553 40.28 -12.60 15.32
C THR A 553 41.15 -13.74 14.77
N ILE A 554 41.58 -13.61 13.52
CA ILE A 554 42.45 -14.58 12.85
C ILE A 554 43.68 -13.87 12.29
N ASP A 555 44.78 -14.61 12.17
CA ASP A 555 45.96 -14.16 11.45
C ASP A 555 45.77 -14.46 9.95
N LEU A 556 46.06 -13.47 9.12
CA LEU A 556 46.02 -13.59 7.66
C LEU A 556 47.34 -14.18 7.14
N PRO A 557 47.30 -14.97 6.05
CA PRO A 557 48.50 -15.45 5.37
C PRO A 557 49.39 -14.30 4.92
N LYS A 558 50.71 -14.54 4.86
CA LYS A 558 51.64 -13.59 4.22
C LYS A 558 51.25 -13.40 2.75
N ASN A 559 51.29 -12.15 2.29
CA ASN A 559 50.94 -11.73 0.92
C ASN A 559 49.48 -12.03 0.50
N TRP A 560 48.54 -12.18 1.46
CA TRP A 560 47.12 -12.47 1.18
C TRP A 560 46.47 -11.50 0.17
N TYR A 561 47.01 -10.29 0.05
CA TYR A 561 46.50 -9.20 -0.79
C TYR A 561 47.00 -9.26 -2.24
N GLU A 562 48.04 -10.04 -2.52
CA GLU A 562 48.60 -10.28 -3.88
C GLU A 562 48.13 -11.61 -4.45
N ASP A 563 47.54 -12.46 -3.61
CA ASP A 563 47.01 -13.75 -4.03
C ASP A 563 45.71 -13.57 -4.82
N ASN A 564 45.82 -13.67 -6.14
CA ASN A 564 44.67 -13.61 -7.06
C ASN A 564 43.73 -14.82 -6.90
N ASN A 565 44.19 -15.89 -6.25
CA ASN A 565 43.34 -17.02 -5.92
C ASN A 565 42.54 -16.74 -4.65
N PHE A 566 42.92 -15.80 -3.78
CA PHE A 566 42.13 -15.49 -2.59
C PHE A 566 40.86 -14.69 -2.94
N LEU A 567 39.70 -15.35 -2.88
CA LEU A 567 38.42 -14.75 -3.26
C LEU A 567 37.84 -13.87 -2.15
N GLY A 568 38.01 -14.28 -0.89
CA GLY A 568 37.50 -13.54 0.27
C GLY A 568 37.17 -14.43 1.47
N PHE A 569 36.29 -13.95 2.34
CA PHE A 569 35.96 -14.57 3.62
C PHE A 569 34.51 -15.07 3.64
N ALA A 570 34.28 -16.28 4.12
CA ALA A 570 32.98 -16.71 4.60
C ALA A 570 32.92 -16.51 6.12
N LEU A 571 31.95 -15.70 6.55
CA LEU A 571 31.77 -15.29 7.94
C LEU A 571 30.56 -16.00 8.51
N PHE A 572 30.76 -16.80 9.55
CA PHE A 572 29.74 -17.64 10.18
C PHE A 572 29.32 -17.05 11.51
N SER A 573 28.02 -16.99 11.75
CA SER A 573 27.44 -16.59 13.03
C SER A 573 26.29 -17.51 13.40
N HIS A 574 26.38 -18.11 14.58
CA HIS A 574 25.35 -18.97 15.15
C HIS A 574 24.51 -18.19 16.16
N TYR A 575 23.23 -17.98 15.82
CA TYR A 575 22.28 -17.26 16.65
C TYR A 575 21.40 -18.23 17.44
N ALA A 576 21.04 -17.83 18.66
CA ALA A 576 20.05 -18.52 19.48
C ALA A 576 19.08 -17.53 20.16
N PRO A 577 17.83 -17.94 20.40
CA PRO A 577 16.87 -17.14 21.16
C PRO A 577 17.37 -16.83 22.58
N VAL A 578 16.97 -15.67 23.08
CA VAL A 578 17.12 -15.28 24.49
C VAL A 578 15.87 -15.74 25.24
N ASP A 579 16.03 -16.54 26.29
CA ASP A 579 14.95 -17.00 27.17
C ASP A 579 14.42 -15.83 28.00
N ASP A 580 13.49 -15.05 27.49
CA ASP A 580 12.73 -14.08 28.29
C ASP A 580 11.23 -14.16 27.96
N ASP A 581 10.40 -14.40 28.98
CA ASP A 581 8.94 -14.52 28.88
C ASP A 581 8.24 -13.23 28.39
N ILE A 582 8.97 -12.10 28.38
CA ILE A 582 8.48 -10.78 27.93
C ILE A 582 8.31 -10.71 26.40
N PHE A 583 8.95 -11.59 25.62
CA PHE A 583 9.04 -11.47 24.16
C PHE A 583 7.94 -12.20 23.36
N LYS A 584 6.98 -12.86 24.02
CA LYS A 584 5.92 -13.67 23.36
C LYS A 584 4.78 -12.85 22.71
N ALA A 585 4.72 -11.53 22.88
CA ALA A 585 3.51 -10.74 22.63
C ALA A 585 3.54 -9.74 21.44
N ALA A 586 4.58 -9.69 20.59
CA ALA A 586 4.65 -8.67 19.54
C ALA A 586 4.71 -9.23 18.11
N ASN A 587 3.62 -9.02 17.36
CA ASN A 587 3.57 -9.16 15.91
C ASN A 587 4.65 -8.29 15.24
N ILE A 588 5.49 -8.91 14.40
CA ILE A 588 6.45 -8.32 13.45
C ILE A 588 7.40 -7.26 14.07
N ARG A 589 8.64 -7.64 14.37
CA ARG A 589 9.71 -6.69 14.72
C ARG A 589 10.90 -6.82 13.78
N ILE A 590 11.34 -5.68 13.27
CA ILE A 590 12.60 -5.55 12.50
C ILE A 590 13.73 -5.69 13.51
N ALA A 591 14.54 -6.76 13.42
CA ALA A 591 15.81 -6.77 14.12
C ALA A 591 16.93 -6.52 13.10
N SER A 592 17.85 -5.65 13.47
CA SER A 592 18.97 -5.26 12.62
C SER A 592 20.24 -5.79 13.24
N ASP A 593 20.86 -6.74 12.55
CA ASP A 593 22.17 -7.22 12.90
C ASP A 593 23.25 -6.35 12.25
N SER A 594 24.27 -6.00 13.03
CA SER A 594 25.41 -5.25 12.51
C SER A 594 26.67 -6.11 12.58
N LEU A 595 27.30 -6.29 11.42
CA LEU A 595 28.56 -6.99 11.26
C LEU A 595 29.64 -5.92 11.10
N ARG A 596 30.60 -5.91 12.01
CA ARG A 596 31.75 -5.01 11.93
C ARG A 596 32.98 -5.80 11.52
N LEU A 597 33.62 -5.35 10.45
CA LEU A 597 34.84 -5.93 9.92
C LEU A 597 35.98 -4.96 10.17
N LEU A 598 36.99 -5.45 10.88
CA LEU A 598 38.18 -4.71 11.28
C LEU A 598 39.40 -5.46 10.78
N ILE A 599 40.38 -4.74 10.24
CA ILE A 599 41.70 -5.28 9.93
C ILE A 599 42.71 -4.54 10.80
N SER A 600 43.66 -5.26 11.36
CA SER A 600 44.60 -4.74 12.34
C SER A 600 46.03 -5.11 12.00
N ASP A 601 46.95 -4.23 12.39
CA ASP A 601 48.39 -4.44 12.34
C ASP A 601 48.99 -4.89 13.69
N GLY A 602 48.14 -5.15 14.69
CA GLY A 602 48.54 -5.56 16.03
C GLY A 602 48.35 -4.48 17.10
N ASP A 603 48.51 -3.20 16.75
CA ASP A 603 48.43 -2.06 17.68
C ASP A 603 47.28 -1.09 17.37
N GLN A 604 46.86 -0.99 16.10
CA GLN A 604 45.73 -0.17 15.67
C GLN A 604 44.71 -0.99 14.86
N PHE A 605 43.43 -0.61 14.93
CA PHE A 605 42.37 -1.19 14.10
C PHE A 605 42.00 -0.21 12.98
N GLY A 606 42.24 -0.61 11.74
CA GLY A 606 41.70 0.04 10.55
C GLY A 606 40.25 -0.39 10.35
N HIS A 607 39.35 0.58 10.16
CA HIS A 607 37.95 0.28 9.93
C HIS A 607 37.76 -0.10 8.46
N VAL A 608 37.58 -1.40 8.18
CA VAL A 608 37.42 -1.91 6.81
C VAL A 608 36.01 -1.62 6.30
N GLU A 609 34.99 -2.10 7.01
CA GLU A 609 33.60 -1.88 6.61
C GLU A 609 32.63 -2.16 7.76
N LYS A 610 31.51 -1.42 7.81
CA LYS A 610 30.37 -1.72 8.68
C LYS A 610 29.22 -2.17 7.82
N ILE A 611 28.96 -3.47 7.83
CA ILE A 611 27.82 -4.05 7.13
C ILE A 611 26.62 -3.95 8.08
N MET A 612 25.72 -3.03 7.78
CA MET A 612 24.42 -2.95 8.45
C MET A 612 23.42 -3.82 7.70
N SER A 613 22.87 -4.79 8.39
CA SER A 613 21.82 -5.64 7.87
C SER A 613 20.55 -5.33 8.64
N ARG A 614 19.50 -4.91 7.94
CA ARG A 614 18.14 -4.91 8.49
C ARG A 614 17.56 -6.27 8.16
N MET A 615 17.16 -7.06 9.15
CA MET A 615 16.30 -8.21 8.90
C MET A 615 14.87 -7.85 9.31
N ILE A 616 13.97 -7.84 8.33
CA ILE A 616 12.54 -7.75 8.62
C ILE A 616 12.09 -9.16 9.02
N PHE A 617 11.82 -9.37 10.30
CA PHE A 617 11.27 -10.62 10.81
C PHE A 617 9.76 -10.49 10.95
N SER A 618 9.02 -11.34 10.24
CA SER A 618 7.57 -11.42 10.40
C SER A 618 7.15 -12.21 11.65
N THR A 619 8.04 -13.01 12.25
CA THR A 619 7.77 -13.83 13.44
C THR A 619 9.03 -14.01 14.30
N LEU A 620 8.91 -13.94 15.63
CA LEU A 620 9.98 -14.24 16.59
C LEU A 620 10.46 -15.70 16.44
N PHE A 621 11.77 -15.93 16.52
CA PHE A 621 12.36 -17.26 16.32
C PHE A 621 12.29 -18.14 17.58
N PRO A 622 11.77 -19.37 17.49
CA PRO A 622 11.93 -20.36 18.55
C PRO A 622 13.23 -21.18 18.44
N ASN A 623 13.95 -21.17 17.31
CA ASN A 623 15.03 -22.14 17.01
C ASN A 623 16.39 -21.50 16.66
N PRO A 624 17.53 -22.14 17.00
CA PRO A 624 18.87 -21.71 16.58
C PRO A 624 19.09 -21.74 15.07
N ALA A 625 19.87 -20.78 14.55
CA ALA A 625 20.16 -20.65 13.12
C ALA A 625 21.64 -20.35 12.86
N LEU A 626 22.16 -20.89 11.76
CA LEU A 626 23.49 -20.60 11.25
C LEU A 626 23.37 -19.63 10.08
N ARG A 627 24.06 -18.51 10.17
CA ARG A 627 24.16 -17.53 9.10
C ARG A 627 25.57 -17.51 8.54
N VAL A 628 25.66 -17.40 7.22
CA VAL A 628 26.90 -17.25 6.46
C VAL A 628 26.80 -15.99 5.61
N VAL A 629 27.81 -15.13 5.71
CA VAL A 629 27.95 -13.93 4.88
C VAL A 629 29.27 -14.01 4.14
N TYR A 630 29.23 -13.80 2.83
CA TYR A 630 30.45 -13.67 2.04
C TYR A 630 30.93 -12.23 2.01
N PHE A 631 32.21 -12.05 2.31
CA PHE A 631 32.90 -10.77 2.22
C PHE A 631 34.05 -10.88 1.20
N PRO A 632 33.93 -10.24 0.02
CA PRO A 632 34.92 -10.40 -1.04
C PRO A 632 36.23 -9.68 -0.70
N GLN A 633 37.37 -10.27 -1.06
CA GLN A 633 38.69 -9.63 -0.95
C GLN A 633 38.71 -8.29 -1.70
N SER A 634 38.02 -8.20 -2.84
CA SER A 634 37.93 -6.99 -3.64
C SER A 634 37.25 -5.80 -2.94
N ALA A 635 36.41 -6.04 -1.92
CA ALA A 635 35.80 -4.98 -1.11
C ALA A 635 36.79 -4.35 -0.11
N ILE A 636 37.92 -5.00 0.17
CA ILE A 636 38.92 -4.45 1.08
C ILE A 636 39.67 -3.32 0.38
N SER A 637 39.58 -2.11 0.96
CA SER A 637 40.28 -0.91 0.50
C SER A 637 41.76 -1.19 0.26
N SER A 638 42.31 -0.62 -0.83
CA SER A 638 43.71 -0.80 -1.21
C SER A 638 44.69 -0.34 -0.13
N GLU A 639 44.30 0.58 0.76
CA GLU A 639 45.13 1.05 1.88
C GLU A 639 45.43 -0.05 2.92
N TYR A 640 44.58 -1.08 2.98
CA TYR A 640 44.72 -2.21 3.91
C TYR A 640 45.40 -3.44 3.27
N ARG A 641 45.81 -3.36 2.00
CA ARG A 641 46.42 -4.46 1.25
C ARG A 641 47.94 -4.48 1.42
N SER A 642 48.41 -4.87 2.60
CA SER A 642 49.84 -5.11 2.85
C SER A 642 50.05 -6.10 4.01
N ASN A 643 51.25 -6.68 4.10
CA ASN A 643 51.63 -7.56 5.22
C ASN A 643 51.62 -6.89 6.59
N ARG A 644 51.56 -5.56 6.65
CA ARG A 644 51.33 -4.82 7.90
C ARG A 644 49.97 -5.19 8.50
N TRP A 645 48.95 -5.32 7.66
CA TRP A 645 47.59 -5.68 8.06
C TRP A 645 47.43 -7.20 8.05
N ASN A 646 47.93 -7.83 9.10
CA ASN A 646 48.04 -9.28 9.21
C ASN A 646 46.99 -9.92 10.12
N LYS A 647 46.09 -9.14 10.72
CA LYS A 647 45.00 -9.66 11.55
C LYS A 647 43.65 -9.24 11.00
N PHE A 648 42.75 -10.19 10.85
CA PHE A 648 41.36 -9.95 10.47
C PHE A 648 40.45 -10.23 11.67
N LYS A 649 39.70 -9.22 12.08
CA LYS A 649 38.80 -9.28 13.22
C LYS A 649 37.38 -9.01 12.75
N THR A 650 36.47 -9.89 13.14
CA THR A 650 35.04 -9.70 12.92
C THR A 650 34.31 -9.70 14.24
N ARG A 651 33.33 -8.79 14.35
CA ARG A 651 32.40 -8.74 15.48
C ARG A 651 30.98 -8.74 14.95
N PHE A 652 30.20 -9.67 15.46
CA PHE A 652 28.78 -9.82 15.18
C PHE A 652 28.02 -9.14 16.31
N SER A 653 27.16 -8.18 16.01
CA SER A 653 26.37 -7.50 17.05
C SER A 653 24.89 -7.60 16.72
N ALA A 654 24.11 -8.07 17.69
CA ALA A 654 22.68 -7.84 17.77
C ALA A 654 22.47 -6.42 18.32
N LEU A 655 21.52 -5.65 17.80
CA LEU A 655 21.22 -4.34 18.38
C LEU A 655 20.70 -4.47 19.82
N PRO A 656 20.85 -3.43 20.66
CA PRO A 656 20.22 -3.40 21.97
C PRO A 656 18.70 -3.58 21.82
N ASN A 657 18.10 -4.49 22.60
CA ASN A 657 16.67 -4.87 22.60
C ASN A 657 16.24 -6.00 21.62
N GLU A 658 17.17 -6.80 21.10
CA GLU A 658 16.85 -7.93 20.23
C GLU A 658 16.65 -9.25 20.98
N ALA A 659 15.77 -10.10 20.46
CA ALA A 659 15.40 -11.39 21.07
C ALA A 659 16.42 -12.53 20.81
N PHE A 660 17.63 -12.21 20.31
CA PHE A 660 18.64 -13.20 19.88
C PHE A 660 20.05 -12.81 20.32
N LYS A 661 20.88 -13.81 20.60
CA LYS A 661 22.32 -13.66 20.88
C LYS A 661 23.16 -14.52 19.96
N VAL A 662 24.35 -14.04 19.60
CA VAL A 662 25.36 -14.83 18.91
C VAL A 662 26.05 -15.72 19.94
N LYS A 663 25.91 -17.04 19.81
CA LYS A 663 26.53 -18.02 20.72
C LYS A 663 27.97 -18.33 20.33
N SER A 664 28.22 -18.37 19.03
CA SER A 664 29.53 -18.67 18.47
C SER A 664 29.64 -18.08 17.07
N CYS A 665 30.88 -17.90 16.63
CA CYS A 665 31.18 -17.40 15.30
C CYS A 665 32.40 -18.10 14.70
N GLY A 666 32.57 -17.94 13.39
CA GLY A 666 33.71 -18.49 12.67
C GLY A 666 34.05 -17.74 11.41
N ILE A 667 35.27 -17.95 10.93
CA ILE A 667 35.77 -17.41 9.66
C ILE A 667 36.39 -18.56 8.87
N HIS A 668 36.11 -18.57 7.56
CA HIS A 668 36.74 -19.46 6.61
C HIS A 668 37.25 -18.68 5.40
N LEU A 669 38.49 -18.93 4.99
CA LEU A 669 39.10 -18.29 3.81
C LEU A 669 38.71 -19.06 2.55
N ILE A 670 38.31 -18.35 1.50
CA ILE A 670 37.86 -18.92 0.23
C ILE A 670 38.90 -18.63 -0.85
N TYR A 671 39.28 -19.67 -1.60
CA TYR A 671 40.23 -19.59 -2.70
C TYR A 671 39.64 -20.11 -4.03
N ASP A 672 40.12 -19.58 -5.15
CA ASP A 672 39.96 -20.10 -6.51
C ASP A 672 41.01 -21.20 -6.76
N HIS A 673 40.68 -22.27 -7.47
CA HIS A 673 41.52 -23.46 -7.47
C HIS A 673 42.70 -23.43 -8.43
N GLY A 674 43.90 -23.72 -7.89
CA GLY A 674 45.11 -24.09 -8.63
C GLY A 674 46.39 -24.08 -7.78
N GLN A 675 46.72 -25.22 -7.16
CA GLN A 675 47.97 -25.58 -6.45
C GLN A 675 48.20 -25.19 -4.96
N ASP A 676 48.52 -26.24 -4.19
CA ASP A 676 49.39 -26.34 -2.99
C ASP A 676 49.25 -25.33 -1.83
N HIS A 677 48.23 -25.53 -1.00
CA HIS A 677 48.38 -25.33 0.45
C HIS A 677 47.66 -26.43 1.25
N PRO A 678 48.39 -27.42 1.79
CA PRO A 678 47.82 -28.44 2.64
C PRO A 678 47.75 -27.90 4.07
N GLN A 679 46.58 -27.43 4.52
CA GLN A 679 46.02 -27.80 5.84
C GLN A 679 44.73 -27.08 6.26
N GLN A 680 44.22 -26.03 5.59
CA GLN A 680 43.07 -25.27 6.16
C GLN A 680 42.06 -24.73 5.13
N SER A 681 42.04 -25.23 3.89
CA SER A 681 41.07 -24.83 2.86
C SER A 681 39.95 -25.87 2.69
N LEU A 682 38.75 -25.42 2.32
CA LEU A 682 37.77 -26.29 1.66
C LEU A 682 38.46 -26.87 0.42
N GLN A 683 38.76 -28.17 0.41
CA GLN A 683 39.27 -28.84 -0.78
C GLN A 683 38.12 -28.91 -1.81
N LEU A 684 38.23 -28.26 -2.98
CA LEU A 684 37.40 -28.61 -4.14
C LEU A 684 37.64 -30.08 -4.45
N PHE A 685 36.61 -30.91 -4.27
CA PHE A 685 36.63 -32.27 -4.78
C PHE A 685 36.14 -32.26 -6.22
N ASN A 686 37.02 -32.66 -7.14
CA ASN A 686 36.64 -33.07 -8.48
C ASN A 686 35.74 -34.31 -8.39
N VAL A 687 34.55 -34.23 -8.98
CA VAL A 687 33.75 -35.40 -9.33
C VAL A 687 34.53 -36.17 -10.41
N LYS A 688 35.28 -37.21 -10.02
CA LYS A 688 35.65 -38.25 -10.99
C LYS A 688 34.42 -39.13 -11.21
N ARG A 689 33.83 -38.99 -12.39
CA ARG A 689 32.99 -40.03 -13.00
C ARG A 689 33.77 -41.35 -12.95
N SER A 690 33.19 -42.37 -12.31
CA SER A 690 33.61 -43.75 -12.50
C SER A 690 33.34 -44.13 -13.96
N HIS A 691 34.38 -44.15 -14.78
CA HIS A 691 34.39 -45.00 -15.96
C HIS A 691 34.96 -46.35 -15.56
N ASP A 692 34.29 -47.38 -16.05
CA ASP A 692 34.67 -48.79 -16.04
C ASP A 692 36.18 -49.00 -16.22
N ASP A 693 36.71 -49.97 -15.48
CA ASP A 693 37.70 -50.89 -16.04
C ASP A 693 37.56 -52.25 -15.34
N THR A 694 36.93 -53.16 -16.08
CA THR A 694 37.39 -54.53 -16.35
C THR A 694 38.07 -55.31 -15.21
N GLU A 695 37.33 -56.26 -14.64
CA GLU A 695 37.95 -57.49 -14.10
C GLU A 695 37.65 -58.66 -15.03
N ASP A 696 38.76 -59.25 -15.48
CA ASP A 696 38.89 -60.49 -16.22
C ASP A 696 38.19 -61.66 -15.52
N HIS A 697 37.41 -62.42 -16.29
CA HIS A 697 37.14 -63.83 -16.01
C HIS A 697 37.84 -64.70 -17.06
N PRO A 698 38.76 -65.60 -16.67
CA PRO A 698 39.29 -66.60 -17.57
C PRO A 698 38.42 -67.88 -17.54
N HIS A 699 38.14 -68.34 -18.76
CA HIS A 699 38.10 -69.73 -19.21
C HIS A 699 37.03 -70.74 -18.72
N VAL A 700 36.35 -71.22 -19.78
CA VAL A 700 35.57 -72.46 -20.01
C VAL A 700 34.09 -72.40 -19.69
#